data_AF-A0AAD4UKJ0-F1
#
_entry.id   AF-A0AAD4UKJ0-F1
#
_cell.length_a   1.000
_cell.length_b   1.000
_cell.length_c   1.000
_cell.angle_alpha   90.00
_cell.angle_beta   90.00
_cell.angle_gamma   90.00
#
_symmetry.space_group_name_H-M   'P 1'
#
loop_
_entity.id
_entity.type
_entity.pdbx_description
1 polymer ?
#
loop_
_entity_poly.entity_id
_entity_poly.type
_entity_poly.pdbx_seq_one_letter_code
_entity_poly.pdbx_strand_id
1 'polypeptide(L)'
;MPNELISGSNDQSAEEIHQCSQQSLLSPKENKFACPALSYSSTHEAPKGAVLIFMGIVVLTMKASVIEMFLVLLVTGIQSNEEMTKKTKRPKFTVPQISCDVRAGKITNVEFIVKCPPGCQDPRYHVYGTDVYASYSSVCGAAVHSGVLDNSGGKILVRKVAGQSGYKGSYSNGVRSLSLPRWRESFVVSGETARADQSPSGPETAAQPVTVTQEKGKVHSFAGFVPKEELSTQSLEPASQGDPSCKVDLSFLIDGSSSIGKRRFRMQKQFLTDVAQTLDIGPAGPLMGVVQYGDNPATQFNLKTHMNSQDVKAAIEKISQRGGLSNTGRAISFVTKNFFSKFNGNRGGAPNVAVVMVDGWPTDKVEEASRFARESGINIFFITIEGASENEKQYVLEPNFANKAVCRTNGFYSLTVQNWFSLHKTVQPLVKRVCDTDRLACSKTCLNSADIGFVIDGSSSVGTSNFRTVLQFVANLSREFDISDTDTRIGAMQYTYEQRLEFGFDEYSTKSDVLNAIKRVGYWSGGTSTGAAINYALEQLFKKSKPNKRKLMILITDGRSYDDIRIPAMLAHHKGVITYAIGVAWAAQDELDIIATHPARDHAFFVDEFDNLYKVVPKVIQNICTEFNSQPRN
;
A
#
# COMPACT_ATOMS: atom_id res chain seq x y z
N MET A 1 17.32 -27.44 -65.34
CA MET A 1 15.95 -27.06 -65.77
C MET A 1 15.38 -26.12 -64.71
N PRO A 2 14.58 -25.10 -65.09
CA PRO A 2 14.87 -23.71 -64.68
C PRO A 2 13.75 -23.07 -63.80
N ASN A 3 13.78 -21.81 -63.35
CA ASN A 3 14.66 -20.62 -63.54
C ASN A 3 14.69 -19.79 -62.21
N GLU A 4 15.12 -18.53 -62.02
CA GLU A 4 15.72 -17.37 -62.75
C GLU A 4 16.62 -16.62 -61.69
N LEU A 5 17.67 -15.79 -61.87
CA LEU A 5 18.05 -14.63 -62.73
C LEU A 5 17.25 -13.32 -62.46
N ILE A 6 17.80 -12.10 -62.34
CA ILE A 6 19.19 -11.56 -62.39
C ILE A 6 19.28 -10.10 -61.83
N SER A 7 20.49 -9.63 -61.45
CA SER A 7 21.00 -8.22 -61.29
C SER A 7 20.31 -7.15 -60.41
N GLY A 8 21.05 -6.07 -60.11
CA GLY A 8 20.54 -4.82 -59.49
C GLY A 8 21.60 -3.99 -58.74
N SER A 9 22.50 -3.27 -59.43
CA SER A 9 23.55 -2.44 -58.82
C SER A 9 23.57 -0.99 -59.35
N ASN A 10 23.74 -0.02 -58.45
CA ASN A 10 24.40 1.30 -58.53
C ASN A 10 23.83 2.17 -57.37
N ASP A 11 24.56 2.84 -56.46
CA ASP A 11 25.91 3.43 -56.37
C ASP A 11 25.94 4.98 -56.53
N GLN A 12 26.83 5.64 -55.78
CA GLN A 12 27.16 7.08 -55.75
C GLN A 12 26.07 8.03 -55.17
N SER A 13 26.38 9.12 -54.45
CA SER A 13 27.56 9.59 -53.69
C SER A 13 27.05 10.63 -52.66
N ALA A 14 27.52 10.80 -51.43
CA ALA A 14 28.86 10.87 -50.84
C ALA A 14 29.58 12.23 -51.04
N GLU A 15 29.58 13.06 -49.98
CA GLU A 15 30.65 13.97 -49.48
C GLU A 15 30.06 14.74 -48.25
N GLU A 16 30.56 14.62 -47.01
CA GLU A 16 31.82 15.10 -46.38
C GLU A 16 31.70 16.54 -45.78
N ILE A 17 32.41 16.96 -44.72
CA ILE A 17 33.55 16.39 -43.97
C ILE A 17 33.59 16.87 -42.47
N HIS A 18 34.26 16.09 -41.59
CA HIS A 18 34.87 16.35 -40.24
C HIS A 18 34.29 17.37 -39.19
N GLN A 19 34.77 17.46 -37.93
CA GLN A 19 35.07 16.50 -36.81
C GLN A 19 35.79 17.26 -35.66
N CYS A 20 35.74 16.75 -34.40
CA CYS A 20 36.52 17.18 -33.20
C CYS A 20 36.18 18.57 -32.58
N SER A 21 36.53 18.88 -31.31
CA SER A 21 36.66 18.05 -30.09
C SER A 21 36.80 18.91 -28.80
N GLN A 22 36.17 18.47 -27.71
CA GLN A 22 36.54 18.64 -26.28
C GLN A 22 36.78 20.03 -25.59
N GLN A 23 35.99 20.22 -24.53
CA GLN A 23 36.37 20.53 -23.12
C GLN A 23 36.65 21.97 -22.60
N SER A 24 36.17 22.15 -21.36
CA SER A 24 36.65 23.08 -20.30
C SER A 24 36.30 24.57 -20.47
N LEU A 25 36.18 25.41 -19.43
CA LEU A 25 35.85 25.22 -18.00
C LEU A 25 35.45 26.60 -17.40
N LEU A 26 35.02 26.62 -16.14
CA LEU A 26 34.95 27.78 -15.23
C LEU A 26 33.90 28.91 -15.47
N SER A 27 33.51 29.50 -14.35
CA SER A 27 32.95 30.84 -14.17
C SER A 27 33.90 31.60 -13.19
N PRO A 28 33.64 32.83 -12.68
CA PRO A 28 32.51 33.75 -12.91
C PRO A 28 32.94 35.22 -13.18
N LYS A 29 31.97 36.13 -13.42
CA LYS A 29 31.75 37.38 -12.64
C LYS A 29 30.85 38.43 -13.32
N GLU A 30 30.05 39.08 -12.49
CA GLU A 30 29.73 40.51 -12.43
C GLU A 30 29.96 41.38 -13.68
N ASN A 31 28.87 41.95 -14.24
CA ASN A 31 28.60 43.37 -13.96
C ASN A 31 27.15 43.81 -14.22
N LYS A 32 26.79 44.96 -13.65
CA LYS A 32 25.54 45.70 -13.91
C LYS A 32 25.72 46.60 -15.13
N PHE A 33 24.65 46.88 -15.88
CA PHE A 33 24.32 48.26 -16.30
C PHE A 33 22.83 48.37 -16.66
N ALA A 34 22.31 49.60 -16.75
CA ALA A 34 20.89 49.91 -16.87
C ALA A 34 20.45 50.18 -18.33
N CYS A 35 19.15 50.49 -18.50
CA CYS A 35 18.48 50.77 -19.77
C CYS A 35 19.10 51.95 -20.55
N PRO A 36 18.74 52.08 -21.83
CA PRO A 36 17.75 53.13 -22.15
C PRO A 36 16.54 52.61 -22.92
N ALA A 37 15.54 53.49 -23.11
CA ALA A 37 14.30 53.19 -23.83
C ALA A 37 14.15 54.10 -25.07
N LEU A 38 13.48 53.57 -26.10
CA LEU A 38 12.79 54.31 -27.16
C LEU A 38 11.44 53.57 -27.34
N SER A 39 10.25 54.14 -27.12
CA SER A 39 9.65 55.39 -27.60
C SER A 39 9.25 55.37 -29.08
N TYR A 40 7.95 55.11 -29.33
CA TYR A 40 7.24 55.68 -30.48
C TYR A 40 5.77 55.91 -30.12
N SER A 41 5.13 56.89 -30.74
CA SER A 41 3.82 57.42 -30.31
C SER A 41 2.94 57.90 -31.46
N SER A 42 1.65 57.53 -31.44
CA SER A 42 0.53 58.26 -32.08
C SER A 42 -0.78 57.57 -31.68
N THR A 43 -1.58 58.08 -30.74
CA THR A 43 -2.58 59.17 -30.88
C THR A 43 -3.77 58.87 -31.82
N HIS A 44 -4.96 58.71 -31.24
CA HIS A 44 -6.05 59.66 -31.48
C HIS A 44 -7.07 59.64 -30.32
N GLU A 45 -8.03 60.58 -30.35
CA GLU A 45 -8.77 61.05 -29.19
C GLU A 45 -10.21 60.49 -29.10
N ALA A 46 -10.83 60.65 -27.93
CA ALA A 46 -12.27 60.55 -27.74
C ALA A 46 -12.99 61.84 -28.23
N PRO A 47 -14.33 61.87 -28.15
CA PRO A 47 -14.88 62.87 -27.22
C PRO A 47 -15.92 62.30 -26.24
N LYS A 48 -16.27 63.12 -25.24
CA LYS A 48 -17.22 62.82 -24.17
C LYS A 48 -18.66 63.16 -24.60
N GLY A 49 -19.64 62.44 -24.05
CA GLY A 49 -21.05 62.84 -24.07
C GLY A 49 -21.77 62.33 -22.82
N ALA A 50 -22.40 63.22 -22.07
CA ALA A 50 -23.19 62.89 -20.88
C ALA A 50 -24.48 63.74 -20.86
N VAL A 51 -25.64 63.09 -20.71
CA VAL A 51 -26.96 63.74 -20.63
C VAL A 51 -27.80 63.02 -19.56
N LEU A 52 -28.71 63.77 -18.92
CA LEU A 52 -29.44 63.39 -17.72
C LEU A 52 -30.66 62.47 -17.99
N ILE A 53 -30.95 61.67 -16.97
CA ILE A 53 -32.26 61.46 -16.32
C ILE A 53 -33.51 61.75 -17.17
N PHE A 54 -34.36 60.73 -17.35
CA PHE A 54 -35.82 60.92 -17.35
C PHE A 54 -36.53 59.78 -16.59
N MET A 55 -37.64 60.09 -15.93
CA MET A 55 -38.50 59.11 -15.24
C MET A 55 -39.69 58.69 -16.12
N GLY A 56 -40.18 57.46 -15.89
CA GLY A 56 -41.36 56.89 -16.54
C GLY A 56 -41.26 55.36 -16.54
N ILE A 57 -41.76 54.65 -15.54
CA ILE A 57 -43.19 54.36 -15.33
C ILE A 57 -43.83 53.85 -16.63
N VAL A 58 -43.79 52.53 -16.82
CA VAL A 58 -44.72 51.79 -17.68
C VAL A 58 -45.52 50.85 -16.76
N VAL A 59 -46.84 50.97 -16.81
CA VAL A 59 -47.78 50.29 -15.89
C VAL A 59 -48.16 48.90 -16.42
N LEU A 60 -48.51 48.01 -15.50
CA LEU A 60 -49.10 46.69 -15.72
C LEU A 60 -50.18 46.68 -16.82
N THR A 61 -50.08 45.74 -17.77
CA THR A 61 -51.21 44.88 -18.16
C THR A 61 -50.74 43.53 -18.73
N MET A 62 -50.70 42.49 -17.92
CA MET A 62 -51.02 41.12 -18.37
C MET A 62 -51.98 40.49 -17.36
N LYS A 63 -52.95 39.73 -17.86
CA LYS A 63 -54.18 39.41 -17.12
C LYS A 63 -54.03 38.11 -16.32
N ALA A 64 -54.58 38.11 -15.10
CA ALA A 64 -54.80 36.88 -14.35
C ALA A 64 -55.99 36.11 -14.92
N SER A 65 -55.85 34.78 -15.03
CA SER A 65 -56.98 33.84 -15.01
C SER A 65 -56.47 32.43 -14.70
N VAL A 66 -56.35 32.09 -13.41
CA VAL A 66 -56.08 30.72 -12.92
C VAL A 66 -57.02 30.44 -11.76
N ILE A 67 -58.15 29.82 -12.08
CA ILE A 67 -59.24 29.20 -11.30
C ILE A 67 -60.34 28.90 -12.36
N GLU A 68 -61.25 27.95 -12.12
CA GLU A 68 -62.18 27.34 -13.11
C GLU A 68 -61.56 26.30 -14.07
N MET A 69 -61.06 25.19 -13.51
CA MET A 69 -61.02 23.90 -14.24
C MET A 69 -61.31 22.70 -13.32
N PHE A 70 -62.33 22.83 -12.47
CA PHE A 70 -62.55 21.94 -11.33
C PHE A 70 -64.02 21.48 -11.15
N LEU A 71 -64.83 21.37 -12.22
CA LEU A 71 -66.23 20.91 -12.09
C LEU A 71 -66.90 20.25 -13.32
N VAL A 72 -66.16 19.75 -14.32
CA VAL A 72 -66.75 19.04 -15.50
C VAL A 72 -66.06 17.70 -15.77
N LEU A 73 -66.15 16.76 -14.81
CA LEU A 73 -65.85 15.34 -15.04
C LEU A 73 -66.53 14.41 -14.00
N LEU A 74 -67.79 14.71 -13.68
CA LEU A 74 -68.70 13.83 -12.93
C LEU A 74 -69.90 13.50 -13.82
N VAL A 75 -70.35 12.24 -13.79
CA VAL A 75 -71.46 11.67 -14.59
C VAL A 75 -71.12 11.58 -16.09
N THR A 76 -70.98 10.42 -16.74
CA THR A 76 -71.29 9.01 -16.41
C THR A 76 -70.07 8.08 -16.60
N GLY A 77 -70.10 6.86 -16.03
CA GLY A 77 -69.05 5.86 -16.27
C GLY A 77 -68.95 4.73 -15.23
N ILE A 78 -70.07 4.10 -14.86
CA ILE A 78 -70.08 3.05 -13.83
C ILE A 78 -69.56 1.73 -14.43
N GLN A 79 -68.41 1.26 -13.94
CA GLN A 79 -68.14 -0.17 -13.81
C GLN A 79 -67.39 -0.44 -12.49
N SER A 80 -67.72 -1.57 -11.87
CA SER A 80 -67.40 -1.89 -10.48
C SER A 80 -65.92 -2.24 -10.26
N ASN A 81 -65.40 -1.83 -9.11
CA ASN A 81 -64.17 -2.38 -8.55
C ASN A 81 -64.36 -2.49 -7.03
N GLU A 82 -64.38 -3.70 -6.48
CA GLU A 82 -64.67 -3.93 -5.06
C GLU A 82 -63.46 -3.57 -4.17
N GLU A 83 -63.73 -2.98 -3.01
CA GLU A 83 -62.71 -2.79 -1.96
C GLU A 83 -62.35 -4.13 -1.29
N MET A 84 -61.53 -4.94 -1.94
CA MET A 84 -60.82 -6.01 -1.25
C MET A 84 -59.83 -5.40 -0.25
N THR A 85 -60.23 -5.33 1.03
CA THR A 85 -59.41 -4.91 2.18
C THR A 85 -58.22 -5.86 2.38
N LYS A 86 -57.18 -5.64 1.56
CA LYS A 86 -56.06 -6.57 1.39
C LYS A 86 -55.09 -6.47 2.57
N LYS A 87 -55.46 -7.10 3.69
CA LYS A 87 -54.62 -7.29 4.89
C LYS A 87 -53.18 -7.54 4.47
N THR A 88 -52.30 -6.59 4.74
CA THR A 88 -50.93 -6.57 4.22
C THR A 88 -50.15 -7.73 4.82
N LYS A 89 -50.16 -8.88 4.15
CA LYS A 89 -49.25 -9.99 4.46
C LYS A 89 -47.84 -9.43 4.36
N ARG A 90 -47.13 -9.38 5.50
CA ARG A 90 -45.71 -9.02 5.54
C ARG A 90 -44.99 -9.77 4.41
N PRO A 91 -44.13 -9.12 3.61
CA PRO A 91 -43.38 -9.81 2.58
C PRO A 91 -42.65 -11.00 3.22
N LYS A 92 -42.81 -12.20 2.65
CA LYS A 92 -42.13 -13.39 3.14
C LYS A 92 -40.64 -13.20 2.90
N PHE A 93 -39.92 -12.78 3.94
CA PHE A 93 -38.48 -12.57 3.90
C PHE A 93 -37.80 -13.93 3.70
N THR A 94 -37.33 -14.21 2.49
CA THR A 94 -36.67 -15.47 2.16
C THR A 94 -35.35 -15.54 2.91
N VAL A 95 -35.29 -16.36 3.97
CA VAL A 95 -34.08 -16.58 4.76
C VAL A 95 -32.99 -17.19 3.87
N PRO A 96 -31.87 -16.48 3.61
CA PRO A 96 -30.81 -16.99 2.77
C PRO A 96 -30.15 -18.21 3.41
N GLN A 97 -29.84 -19.21 2.56
CA GLN A 97 -28.88 -20.25 2.94
C GLN A 97 -27.47 -19.64 2.85
N ILE A 98 -26.59 -19.95 3.81
CA ILE A 98 -25.19 -19.52 3.79
C ILE A 98 -24.26 -20.73 3.95
N SER A 99 -23.08 -20.72 3.33
CA SER A 99 -22.07 -21.76 3.52
C SER A 99 -21.33 -21.60 4.86
N CYS A 100 -20.76 -22.68 5.39
CA CYS A 100 -20.06 -22.67 6.69
C CYS A 100 -18.84 -21.73 6.74
N ASP A 101 -18.29 -21.27 5.61
CA ASP A 101 -17.20 -20.28 5.56
C ASP A 101 -17.67 -18.81 5.68
N VAL A 102 -18.98 -18.55 5.62
CA VAL A 102 -19.52 -17.19 5.69
C VAL A 102 -19.27 -16.60 7.08
N ARG A 103 -18.55 -15.47 7.08
CA ARG A 103 -18.20 -14.68 8.26
C ARG A 103 -19.18 -13.54 8.46
N ALA A 104 -19.53 -13.21 9.70
CA ALA A 104 -20.53 -12.17 9.99
C ALA A 104 -20.13 -10.78 9.43
N GLY A 105 -18.83 -10.49 9.37
CA GLY A 105 -18.30 -9.25 8.78
C GLY A 105 -18.49 -9.11 7.26
N LYS A 106 -18.83 -10.19 6.53
CA LYS A 106 -19.21 -10.12 5.10
C LYS A 106 -20.66 -9.66 4.89
N ILE A 107 -21.50 -9.68 5.93
CA ILE A 107 -22.92 -9.30 5.86
C ILE A 107 -23.06 -7.88 6.39
N THR A 108 -23.73 -6.99 5.66
CA THR A 108 -23.84 -5.56 6.00
C THR A 108 -24.94 -5.27 7.03
N ASN A 109 -25.99 -6.09 7.08
CA ASN A 109 -27.11 -5.95 8.02
C ASN A 109 -26.64 -6.09 9.49
N VAL A 110 -27.19 -5.24 10.37
CA VAL A 110 -26.92 -5.26 11.81
C VAL A 110 -27.64 -6.41 12.53
N GLU A 111 -28.85 -6.75 12.09
CA GLU A 111 -29.60 -7.93 12.54
C GLU A 111 -30.18 -8.65 11.32
N PHE A 112 -30.04 -9.98 11.26
CA PHE A 112 -30.50 -10.80 10.14
C PHE A 112 -30.75 -12.26 10.54
N ILE A 113 -31.64 -12.93 9.80
CA ILE A 113 -31.88 -14.37 9.92
C ILE A 113 -31.18 -15.07 8.75
N VAL A 114 -30.44 -16.13 9.04
CA VAL A 114 -29.80 -17.03 8.04
C VAL A 114 -30.14 -18.48 8.35
N LYS A 115 -30.01 -19.37 7.36
CA LYS A 115 -30.03 -20.82 7.58
C LYS A 115 -28.68 -21.43 7.21
N CYS A 116 -28.14 -22.20 8.15
CA CYS A 116 -26.89 -22.94 8.04
C CYS A 116 -27.14 -24.38 7.57
N PRO A 117 -26.25 -24.95 6.73
CA PRO A 117 -26.23 -26.37 6.39
C PRO A 117 -25.66 -27.22 7.54
N PRO A 118 -25.80 -28.55 7.47
CA PRO A 118 -25.05 -29.47 8.33
C PRO A 118 -23.54 -29.40 8.09
N GLY A 119 -22.76 -29.90 9.05
CA GLY A 119 -21.32 -30.16 8.89
C GLY A 119 -20.38 -29.01 9.25
N CYS A 120 -20.87 -27.91 9.82
CA CYS A 120 -20.04 -26.72 10.11
C CYS A 120 -19.07 -26.87 11.33
N GLN A 121 -18.85 -28.09 11.85
CA GLN A 121 -17.86 -28.39 12.89
C GLN A 121 -16.41 -28.52 12.40
N ASP A 122 -16.17 -28.54 11.08
CA ASP A 122 -14.82 -28.69 10.51
C ASP A 122 -13.85 -27.58 11.00
N PRO A 123 -12.64 -27.91 11.51
CA PRO A 123 -11.67 -26.93 12.00
C PRO A 123 -11.24 -25.84 11.00
N ARG A 124 -11.50 -26.02 9.70
CA ARG A 124 -11.28 -24.97 8.68
C ARG A 124 -12.24 -23.79 8.85
N TYR A 125 -13.42 -23.99 9.46
CA TYR A 125 -14.40 -22.93 9.75
C TYR A 125 -14.09 -22.25 11.09
N HIS A 126 -13.09 -21.37 11.07
CA HIS A 126 -12.56 -20.73 12.26
C HIS A 126 -13.61 -19.91 13.03
N VAL A 127 -13.67 -20.10 14.35
CA VAL A 127 -14.51 -19.35 15.30
C VAL A 127 -13.61 -18.64 16.31
N TYR A 128 -13.95 -17.41 16.68
CA TYR A 128 -13.16 -16.57 17.61
C TYR A 128 -14.05 -15.97 18.69
N GLY A 129 -13.75 -16.30 19.95
CA GLY A 129 -14.58 -15.94 21.12
C GLY A 129 -15.58 -17.02 21.54
N THR A 130 -16.27 -16.72 22.64
CA THR A 130 -17.28 -17.55 23.29
C THR A 130 -18.46 -16.64 23.63
N ASP A 131 -19.68 -17.08 23.29
CA ASP A 131 -20.97 -16.36 23.41
C ASP A 131 -21.08 -15.07 22.57
N VAL A 132 -20.12 -14.15 22.74
CA VAL A 132 -19.88 -13.02 21.83
C VAL A 132 -18.70 -13.39 20.92
N TYR A 133 -18.97 -13.43 19.62
CA TYR A 133 -18.01 -13.87 18.61
C TYR A 133 -17.48 -12.67 17.82
N ALA A 134 -16.17 -12.62 17.54
CA ALA A 134 -15.63 -11.60 16.66
C ALA A 134 -16.19 -11.80 15.23
N SER A 135 -16.53 -10.73 14.50
CA SER A 135 -17.20 -10.85 13.19
C SER A 135 -16.36 -11.51 12.08
N TYR A 136 -15.09 -11.78 12.35
CA TYR A 136 -14.19 -12.63 11.57
C TYR A 136 -14.50 -14.15 11.68
N SER A 137 -15.35 -14.56 12.62
CA SER A 137 -15.76 -15.95 12.84
C SER A 137 -16.75 -16.44 11.79
N SER A 138 -16.72 -17.74 11.49
CA SER A 138 -17.84 -18.43 10.83
C SER A 138 -19.14 -18.20 11.60
N VAL A 139 -20.20 -17.77 10.89
CA VAL A 139 -21.54 -17.58 11.47
C VAL A 139 -22.11 -18.91 11.93
N CYS A 140 -22.03 -19.95 11.10
CA CYS A 140 -22.56 -21.27 11.40
C CYS A 140 -21.70 -22.04 12.40
N GLY A 141 -20.37 -21.93 12.32
CA GLY A 141 -19.47 -22.50 13.31
C GLY A 141 -19.67 -21.89 14.71
N ALA A 142 -19.90 -20.58 14.79
CA ALA A 142 -20.24 -19.90 16.04
C ALA A 142 -21.62 -20.34 16.58
N ALA A 143 -22.61 -20.53 15.72
CA ALA A 143 -23.91 -21.07 16.10
C ALA A 143 -23.83 -22.49 16.68
N VAL A 144 -23.06 -23.39 16.06
CA VAL A 144 -22.81 -24.72 16.62
C VAL A 144 -22.04 -24.62 17.94
N HIS A 145 -20.94 -23.84 17.99
CA HIS A 145 -20.16 -23.62 19.21
C HIS A 145 -21.03 -23.15 20.40
N SER A 146 -21.96 -22.23 20.15
CA SER A 146 -22.90 -21.72 21.16
C SER A 146 -23.99 -22.70 21.60
N GLY A 147 -24.19 -23.82 20.89
CA GLY A 147 -25.28 -24.76 21.13
C GLY A 147 -26.65 -24.28 20.63
N VAL A 148 -26.73 -23.12 19.98
CA VAL A 148 -27.94 -22.63 19.29
C VAL A 148 -28.29 -23.49 18.07
N LEU A 149 -27.30 -24.17 17.47
CA LEU A 149 -27.49 -25.24 16.51
C LEU A 149 -26.71 -26.49 16.93
N ASP A 150 -27.16 -27.65 16.46
CA ASP A 150 -26.32 -28.86 16.37
C ASP A 150 -25.66 -28.95 14.98
N ASN A 151 -24.95 -30.06 14.72
CA ASN A 151 -24.26 -30.25 13.44
C ASN A 151 -25.20 -30.64 12.26
N SER A 152 -26.53 -30.72 12.46
CA SER A 152 -27.51 -30.90 11.38
C SER A 152 -27.84 -29.58 10.65
N GLY A 153 -27.47 -28.44 11.24
CA GLY A 153 -27.76 -27.12 10.71
C GLY A 153 -29.17 -26.64 11.08
N GLY A 154 -29.56 -25.47 10.56
CA GLY A 154 -30.82 -24.85 10.95
C GLY A 154 -30.82 -23.33 10.80
N LYS A 155 -31.92 -22.69 11.21
CA LYS A 155 -32.05 -21.23 11.20
C LYS A 155 -31.52 -20.61 12.48
N ILE A 156 -30.94 -19.43 12.36
CA ILE A 156 -30.50 -18.60 13.50
C ILE A 156 -30.78 -17.12 13.23
N LEU A 157 -31.06 -16.38 14.30
CA LEU A 157 -30.98 -14.93 14.34
C LEU A 157 -29.55 -14.53 14.71
N VAL A 158 -28.95 -13.65 13.91
CA VAL A 158 -27.63 -13.08 14.14
C VAL A 158 -27.78 -11.58 14.39
N ARG A 159 -27.18 -11.08 15.47
CA ARG A 159 -27.15 -9.65 15.80
C ARG A 159 -25.71 -9.18 15.98
N LYS A 160 -25.28 -8.23 15.17
CA LYS A 160 -24.01 -7.53 15.32
C LYS A 160 -24.04 -6.62 16.54
N VAL A 161 -22.93 -6.57 17.27
CA VAL A 161 -22.73 -5.70 18.45
C VAL A 161 -21.31 -5.12 18.44
N ALA A 162 -21.02 -4.18 19.34
CA ALA A 162 -19.72 -3.51 19.39
C ALA A 162 -18.54 -4.50 19.59
N GLY A 163 -17.39 -4.17 19.02
CA GLY A 163 -16.17 -4.97 19.12
C GLY A 163 -15.54 -4.99 20.52
N GLN A 164 -15.21 -6.18 21.01
CA GLN A 164 -14.54 -6.35 22.31
C GLN A 164 -13.03 -6.06 22.28
N SER A 165 -12.45 -5.74 23.44
CA SER A 165 -11.00 -5.55 23.66
C SER A 165 -10.19 -6.85 23.58
N GLY A 166 -10.84 -8.00 23.71
CA GLY A 166 -10.29 -9.33 23.49
C GLY A 166 -11.38 -10.39 23.65
N TYR A 167 -11.19 -11.53 23.00
CA TYR A 167 -12.16 -12.63 22.95
C TYR A 167 -11.48 -13.89 23.50
N LYS A 168 -12.14 -14.58 24.43
CA LYS A 168 -11.64 -15.83 25.01
C LYS A 168 -12.13 -17.02 24.17
N GLY A 169 -11.21 -17.79 23.61
CA GLY A 169 -11.49 -19.07 22.98
C GLY A 169 -11.77 -20.17 24.01
N SER A 170 -12.54 -21.16 23.61
CA SER A 170 -12.95 -22.32 24.39
C SER A 170 -13.18 -23.54 23.47
N TYR A 171 -13.64 -24.66 24.03
CA TYR A 171 -14.10 -25.81 23.27
C TYR A 171 -15.52 -26.14 23.72
N SER A 172 -16.46 -26.13 22.78
CA SER A 172 -17.88 -26.28 23.06
C SER A 172 -18.60 -26.89 21.86
N ASN A 173 -19.55 -27.81 22.11
CA ASN A 173 -20.42 -28.42 21.09
C ASN A 173 -19.66 -28.96 19.85
N GLY A 174 -18.50 -29.60 20.09
CA GLY A 174 -17.62 -30.15 19.05
C GLY A 174 -16.68 -29.14 18.38
N VAL A 175 -16.93 -27.84 18.52
CA VAL A 175 -16.17 -26.76 17.88
C VAL A 175 -15.09 -26.20 18.81
N ARG A 176 -13.89 -25.93 18.28
CA ARG A 176 -12.83 -25.20 18.99
C ARG A 176 -12.79 -23.74 18.57
N SER A 177 -13.25 -22.84 19.42
CA SER A 177 -13.03 -21.40 19.21
C SER A 177 -11.62 -20.99 19.65
N LEU A 178 -11.09 -19.96 19.01
CA LEU A 178 -9.77 -19.41 19.27
C LEU A 178 -9.87 -18.08 20.02
N SER A 179 -8.89 -17.78 20.85
CA SER A 179 -8.77 -16.45 21.45
C SER A 179 -8.32 -15.44 20.39
N LEU A 180 -8.86 -14.22 20.45
CA LEU A 180 -8.51 -13.12 19.54
C LEU A 180 -8.25 -11.85 20.35
N PRO A 181 -7.24 -11.02 19.99
CA PRO A 181 -7.09 -9.67 20.52
C PRO A 181 -8.28 -8.75 20.13
N ARG A 182 -8.19 -7.45 20.48
CA ARG A 182 -9.19 -6.44 20.13
C ARG A 182 -9.60 -6.50 18.66
N TRP A 183 -10.90 -6.62 18.41
CA TRP A 183 -11.51 -6.63 17.08
C TRP A 183 -12.67 -5.63 17.04
N ARG A 184 -12.96 -5.05 15.87
CA ARG A 184 -13.81 -3.84 15.77
C ARG A 184 -15.32 -4.08 15.82
N GLU A 185 -15.77 -5.29 15.49
CA GLU A 185 -17.19 -5.65 15.38
C GLU A 185 -17.41 -7.08 15.89
N SER A 186 -18.40 -7.29 16.75
CA SER A 186 -18.78 -8.63 17.24
C SER A 186 -20.15 -9.05 16.71
N PHE A 187 -20.56 -10.28 16.95
CA PHE A 187 -21.95 -10.72 16.86
C PHE A 187 -22.30 -11.70 17.98
N VAL A 188 -23.60 -11.78 18.25
CA VAL A 188 -24.24 -12.83 19.04
C VAL A 188 -25.21 -13.60 18.16
N VAL A 189 -25.49 -14.84 18.55
CA VAL A 189 -26.40 -15.78 17.85
C VAL A 189 -27.51 -16.22 18.79
N SER A 190 -28.72 -16.41 18.27
CA SER A 190 -29.87 -16.91 19.03
C SER A 190 -30.81 -17.71 18.13
N GLY A 191 -31.62 -18.58 18.74
CA GLY A 191 -32.65 -19.33 18.03
C GLY A 191 -33.77 -18.42 17.50
N GLU A 192 -34.63 -18.95 16.63
CA GLU A 192 -35.76 -18.20 16.06
C GLU A 192 -36.84 -17.82 17.11
N THR A 193 -36.71 -18.29 18.35
CA THR A 193 -37.63 -18.08 19.48
C THR A 193 -36.95 -17.46 20.71
N ALA A 194 -36.46 -16.22 20.60
CA ALA A 194 -36.02 -15.43 21.75
C ALA A 194 -36.33 -13.92 21.58
N ARG A 195 -37.36 -13.44 22.27
CA ARG A 195 -37.63 -12.03 22.60
C ARG A 195 -38.17 -11.98 24.04
N ALA A 196 -37.90 -10.89 24.74
CA ALA A 196 -37.87 -10.80 26.21
C ALA A 196 -36.69 -11.62 26.80
N ASP A 197 -35.94 -11.13 27.79
CA ASP A 197 -36.03 -9.82 28.44
C ASP A 197 -34.71 -9.33 29.07
N GLN A 198 -34.77 -8.15 29.69
CA GLN A 198 -33.78 -7.51 30.58
C GLN A 198 -32.64 -6.68 29.96
N SER A 199 -32.38 -5.57 30.65
CA SER A 199 -31.27 -4.62 30.48
C SER A 199 -30.72 -4.27 31.89
N PRO A 200 -29.62 -3.51 32.04
CA PRO A 200 -28.62 -3.79 33.07
C PRO A 200 -28.98 -3.33 34.49
N SER A 201 -28.37 -4.00 35.47
CA SER A 201 -28.31 -3.56 36.87
C SER A 201 -26.92 -3.74 37.48
N GLY A 202 -26.66 -2.94 38.52
CA GLY A 202 -25.47 -2.85 39.36
C GLY A 202 -25.54 -1.50 40.11
N PRO A 203 -24.56 -1.15 40.98
CA PRO A 203 -23.43 -1.93 41.48
C PRO A 203 -23.35 -2.01 43.03
N GLU A 204 -22.65 -3.02 43.57
CA GLU A 204 -22.11 -3.08 44.95
C GLU A 204 -21.04 -4.19 44.97
N THR A 205 -19.79 -4.12 45.48
CA THR A 205 -19.01 -3.25 46.38
C THR A 205 -18.67 -3.92 47.73
N ALA A 206 -17.67 -4.83 47.72
CA ALA A 206 -16.76 -5.15 48.83
C ALA A 206 -15.65 -6.11 48.35
N ALA A 207 -14.46 -6.28 48.94
CA ALA A 207 -13.45 -5.36 49.51
C ALA A 207 -12.37 -6.18 50.27
N GLN A 208 -11.44 -6.81 49.53
CA GLN A 208 -10.09 -7.24 50.00
C GLN A 208 -10.01 -8.25 51.18
N PRO A 209 -8.81 -8.66 51.64
CA PRO A 209 -7.77 -9.38 50.88
C PRO A 209 -7.35 -10.71 51.57
N VAL A 210 -6.51 -11.52 50.89
CA VAL A 210 -5.80 -12.64 51.54
C VAL A 210 -4.29 -12.56 51.25
N THR A 211 -3.49 -12.82 52.28
CA THR A 211 -2.06 -12.47 52.38
C THR A 211 -1.13 -13.55 51.81
N VAL A 212 0.07 -13.13 51.38
CA VAL A 212 1.19 -14.05 51.13
C VAL A 212 1.94 -14.34 52.44
N THR A 213 2.21 -15.61 52.73
CA THR A 213 3.16 -16.04 53.77
C THR A 213 4.14 -17.05 53.20
N GLN A 214 5.44 -16.85 53.49
CA GLN A 214 6.50 -17.81 53.21
C GLN A 214 6.49 -18.93 54.26
N GLU A 215 7.06 -20.09 53.94
CA GLU A 215 7.63 -20.96 54.97
C GLU A 215 8.97 -21.58 54.54
N LYS A 216 9.79 -21.92 55.53
CA LYS A 216 11.13 -22.50 55.41
C LYS A 216 10.97 -24.03 55.45
N GLY A 217 11.70 -24.86 54.71
CA GLY A 217 13.14 -24.79 54.46
C GLY A 217 13.85 -25.71 55.47
N LYS A 218 14.32 -26.89 55.03
CA LYS A 218 15.13 -27.81 55.85
C LYS A 218 16.12 -28.59 54.98
N VAL A 219 17.31 -28.81 55.51
CA VAL A 219 18.46 -29.45 54.82
C VAL A 219 18.69 -30.84 55.42
N HIS A 220 19.08 -31.80 54.59
CA HIS A 220 19.74 -33.03 55.04
C HIS A 220 21.18 -33.06 54.51
N SER A 221 22.12 -33.24 55.43
CA SER A 221 23.56 -33.30 55.16
C SER A 221 24.04 -34.75 55.08
N PHE A 222 24.89 -35.05 54.10
CA PHE A 222 25.85 -36.14 54.16
C PHE A 222 27.22 -35.63 53.69
N ALA A 223 28.29 -36.12 54.31
CA ALA A 223 29.67 -35.68 54.06
C ALA A 223 30.53 -36.86 53.58
N GLY A 224 31.49 -36.58 52.69
CA GLY A 224 32.45 -37.55 52.16
C GLY A 224 33.66 -36.84 51.55
N PHE A 225 34.85 -37.43 51.71
CA PHE A 225 36.15 -36.90 51.25
C PHE A 225 36.21 -36.83 49.70
N VAL A 226 36.71 -35.74 49.07
CA VAL A 226 38.13 -35.38 48.81
C VAL A 226 38.80 -36.40 47.86
N PRO A 227 39.29 -35.98 46.67
CA PRO A 227 40.43 -35.05 46.55
C PRO A 227 40.23 -33.82 45.64
N LYS A 228 41.26 -32.95 45.64
CA LYS A 228 41.35 -31.73 44.82
C LYS A 228 41.80 -32.05 43.39
N GLU A 229 41.17 -31.41 42.41
CA GLU A 229 41.86 -30.94 41.20
C GLU A 229 41.90 -29.40 41.23
N GLU A 230 42.95 -28.80 40.65
CA GLU A 230 43.11 -27.34 40.62
C GLU A 230 42.28 -26.73 39.50
N LEU A 231 41.02 -26.41 39.80
CA LEU A 231 40.14 -25.71 38.87
C LEU A 231 40.65 -24.28 38.65
N SER A 232 41.39 -24.08 37.55
CA SER A 232 41.83 -22.77 37.06
C SER A 232 40.64 -21.82 36.91
N THR A 233 40.53 -20.84 37.81
CA THR A 233 39.50 -19.80 37.77
C THR A 233 39.86 -18.74 36.72
N GLN A 234 39.86 -19.11 35.45
CA GLN A 234 39.63 -18.14 34.40
C GLN A 234 38.19 -17.64 34.54
N SER A 235 38.04 -16.37 34.88
CA SER A 235 36.75 -15.69 34.92
C SER A 235 36.15 -15.70 33.51
N LEU A 236 35.07 -16.47 33.33
CA LEU A 236 34.23 -16.36 32.14
C LEU A 236 33.69 -14.93 32.10
N GLU A 237 34.13 -14.13 31.13
CA GLU A 237 33.48 -12.86 30.84
C GLU A 237 32.00 -13.12 30.52
N PRO A 238 31.06 -12.27 30.98
CA PRO A 238 29.66 -12.44 30.67
C PRO A 238 29.46 -12.32 29.15
N ALA A 239 29.17 -13.45 28.50
CA ALA A 239 29.00 -13.51 27.05
C ALA A 239 27.99 -12.44 26.59
N SER A 240 28.38 -11.65 25.58
CA SER A 240 27.56 -10.49 25.19
C SER A 240 26.15 -10.92 24.84
N GLN A 241 25.19 -10.10 25.25
CA GLN A 241 23.77 -10.28 24.93
C GLN A 241 23.39 -9.59 23.60
N GLY A 242 24.36 -8.98 22.92
CA GLY A 242 24.23 -8.26 21.67
C GLY A 242 23.76 -6.81 21.85
N ASP A 243 24.15 -5.93 20.91
CA ASP A 243 23.88 -4.49 20.96
C ASP A 243 22.37 -4.18 21.06
N PRO A 244 21.85 -3.71 22.22
CA PRO A 244 20.43 -3.46 22.41
C PRO A 244 19.87 -2.33 21.54
N SER A 245 20.73 -1.49 20.95
CA SER A 245 20.32 -0.43 20.02
C SER A 245 20.03 -0.98 18.61
N CYS A 246 20.73 -2.04 18.18
CA CYS A 246 20.58 -2.67 16.87
C CYS A 246 19.58 -3.85 16.88
N LYS A 247 18.36 -3.64 17.38
CA LYS A 247 17.39 -4.73 17.59
C LYS A 247 16.63 -5.14 16.31
N VAL A 248 17.28 -5.94 15.46
CA VAL A 248 16.76 -6.44 14.17
C VAL A 248 16.82 -7.97 14.03
N ASP A 249 15.99 -8.53 13.16
CA ASP A 249 15.97 -9.97 12.85
C ASP A 249 16.48 -10.20 11.41
N LEU A 250 17.68 -10.79 11.27
CA LEU A 250 18.42 -10.90 10.02
C LEU A 250 18.41 -12.30 9.40
N SER A 251 18.07 -12.37 8.11
CA SER A 251 18.31 -13.52 7.24
C SER A 251 19.35 -13.17 6.19
N PHE A 252 20.51 -13.83 6.20
CA PHE A 252 21.44 -13.75 5.08
C PHE A 252 21.09 -14.80 4.04
N LEU A 253 20.85 -14.37 2.79
CA LEU A 253 20.63 -15.21 1.63
C LEU A 253 21.95 -15.24 0.85
N ILE A 254 22.76 -16.28 1.09
CA ILE A 254 24.06 -16.44 0.47
C ILE A 254 23.97 -17.26 -0.81
N ASP A 255 24.64 -16.81 -1.86
CA ASP A 255 24.74 -17.56 -3.10
C ASP A 255 25.63 -18.80 -2.87
N GLY A 256 25.08 -19.99 -3.15
CA GLY A 256 25.78 -21.27 -3.08
C GLY A 256 25.96 -21.93 -4.44
N SER A 257 25.60 -21.25 -5.53
CA SER A 257 25.66 -21.71 -6.93
C SER A 257 27.06 -22.14 -7.36
N SER A 258 27.14 -22.75 -8.55
CA SER A 258 28.40 -23.23 -9.11
C SER A 258 29.32 -22.12 -9.65
N SER A 259 28.77 -20.97 -10.05
CA SER A 259 29.50 -19.87 -10.72
C SER A 259 30.61 -19.27 -9.84
N ILE A 260 30.32 -19.07 -8.55
CA ILE A 260 31.22 -18.44 -7.59
C ILE A 260 32.44 -19.34 -7.27
N GLY A 261 32.25 -20.66 -7.30
CA GLY A 261 33.26 -21.63 -6.90
C GLY A 261 33.78 -21.50 -5.45
N LYS A 262 34.60 -22.47 -5.03
CA LYS A 262 34.98 -22.66 -3.62
C LYS A 262 35.75 -21.49 -3.01
N ARG A 263 36.55 -20.74 -3.80
CA ARG A 263 37.33 -19.60 -3.31
C ARG A 263 36.46 -18.39 -2.99
N ARG A 264 35.52 -18.02 -3.87
CA ARG A 264 34.59 -16.89 -3.63
C ARG A 264 33.61 -17.23 -2.51
N PHE A 265 33.09 -18.47 -2.48
CA PHE A 265 32.26 -18.94 -1.37
C PHE A 265 32.96 -18.81 -0.01
N ARG A 266 34.27 -19.13 0.11
CA ARG A 266 35.01 -18.89 1.37
C ARG A 266 35.09 -17.41 1.75
N MET A 267 35.23 -16.50 0.79
CA MET A 267 35.25 -15.05 1.05
C MET A 267 33.85 -14.53 1.45
N GLN A 268 32.77 -15.07 0.88
CA GLN A 268 31.40 -14.82 1.32
C GLN A 268 31.19 -15.25 2.78
N LYS A 269 31.66 -16.45 3.16
CA LYS A 269 31.56 -16.93 4.55
C LYS A 269 32.36 -16.08 5.53
N GLN A 270 33.55 -15.61 5.14
CA GLN A 270 34.31 -14.66 5.96
C GLN A 270 33.52 -13.36 6.18
N PHE A 271 32.95 -12.78 5.12
CA PHE A 271 32.12 -11.57 5.23
C PHE A 271 30.92 -11.75 6.17
N LEU A 272 30.24 -12.90 6.16
CA LEU A 272 29.18 -13.19 7.12
C LEU A 272 29.71 -13.25 8.57
N THR A 273 30.87 -13.86 8.79
CA THR A 273 31.54 -13.87 10.10
C THR A 273 31.90 -12.45 10.55
N ASP A 274 32.50 -11.64 9.68
CA ASP A 274 32.90 -10.26 9.97
C ASP A 274 31.68 -9.40 10.35
N VAL A 275 30.56 -9.55 9.62
CA VAL A 275 29.29 -8.87 9.95
C VAL A 275 28.69 -9.38 11.26
N ALA A 276 28.69 -10.69 11.51
CA ALA A 276 28.18 -11.26 12.77
C ALA A 276 28.98 -10.75 13.98
N GLN A 277 30.31 -10.63 13.85
CA GLN A 277 31.15 -10.07 14.92
C GLN A 277 30.94 -8.55 15.07
N THR A 278 30.76 -7.82 13.97
CA THR A 278 30.56 -6.35 14.01
C THR A 278 29.18 -5.94 14.52
N LEU A 279 28.15 -6.77 14.32
CA LEU A 279 26.79 -6.55 14.84
C LEU A 279 26.63 -6.87 16.33
N ASP A 280 27.55 -7.65 16.91
CA ASP A 280 27.38 -8.30 18.22
C ASP A 280 26.01 -9.03 18.31
N ILE A 281 25.93 -10.21 17.66
CA ILE A 281 24.69 -11.00 17.61
C ILE A 281 24.34 -11.49 19.01
N GLY A 282 23.09 -11.26 19.44
CA GLY A 282 22.62 -11.74 20.74
C GLY A 282 21.14 -11.49 21.01
N PRO A 283 20.58 -12.11 22.08
CA PRO A 283 19.15 -12.09 22.37
C PRO A 283 18.56 -10.71 22.67
N ALA A 284 19.36 -9.79 23.23
CA ALA A 284 18.94 -8.41 23.48
C ALA A 284 19.00 -7.57 22.19
N GLY A 285 20.08 -7.73 21.41
CA GLY A 285 20.38 -6.99 20.20
C GLY A 285 19.94 -7.65 18.89
N PRO A 286 20.78 -7.70 17.84
CA PRO A 286 20.44 -8.32 16.55
C PRO A 286 20.47 -9.85 16.63
N LEU A 287 19.52 -10.51 15.95
CA LEU A 287 19.53 -11.97 15.74
C LEU A 287 19.83 -12.27 14.27
N MET A 288 20.59 -13.35 14.00
CA MET A 288 21.04 -13.71 12.65
C MET A 288 20.79 -15.19 12.34
N GLY A 289 20.30 -15.48 11.14
CA GLY A 289 20.35 -16.81 10.54
C GLY A 289 20.72 -16.75 9.07
N VAL A 290 20.99 -17.92 8.49
CA VAL A 290 21.56 -18.05 7.14
C VAL A 290 20.74 -19.04 6.32
N VAL A 291 20.38 -18.62 5.11
CA VAL A 291 19.80 -19.46 4.05
C VAL A 291 20.80 -19.48 2.89
N GLN A 292 21.22 -20.66 2.48
CA GLN A 292 22.01 -20.83 1.26
C GLN A 292 21.06 -21.09 0.10
N TYR A 293 21.28 -20.45 -1.04
CA TYR A 293 20.57 -20.77 -2.27
C TYR A 293 21.50 -21.32 -3.37
N GLY A 294 20.88 -21.68 -4.48
CA GLY A 294 21.41 -22.49 -5.56
C GLY A 294 20.21 -22.79 -6.46
N ASP A 295 20.09 -24.01 -6.99
CA ASP A 295 18.85 -24.44 -7.66
C ASP A 295 17.62 -24.32 -6.74
N ASN A 296 17.81 -24.63 -5.46
CA ASN A 296 16.79 -24.55 -4.41
C ASN A 296 17.39 -23.99 -3.10
N PRO A 297 16.69 -23.07 -2.40
CA PRO A 297 17.13 -22.51 -1.13
C PRO A 297 16.97 -23.50 0.04
N ALA A 298 17.88 -23.42 1.01
CA ALA A 298 17.86 -24.22 2.23
C ALA A 298 18.42 -23.44 3.43
N THR A 299 17.64 -23.35 4.52
CA THR A 299 18.10 -22.83 5.81
C THR A 299 19.29 -23.64 6.31
N GLN A 300 20.38 -22.96 6.65
CA GLN A 300 21.56 -23.54 7.31
C GLN A 300 21.38 -23.47 8.83
N PHE A 301 20.94 -22.31 9.33
CA PHE A 301 20.47 -22.12 10.70
C PHE A 301 19.49 -20.93 10.77
N ASN A 302 18.62 -20.91 11.78
CA ASN A 302 17.58 -19.88 11.98
C ASN A 302 17.90 -18.93 13.14
N LEU A 303 17.08 -17.88 13.30
CA LEU A 303 17.26 -16.80 14.29
C LEU A 303 17.36 -17.28 15.76
N LYS A 304 16.91 -18.51 16.08
CA LYS A 304 17.00 -19.10 17.42
C LYS A 304 18.06 -20.19 17.57
N THR A 305 18.87 -20.47 16.54
CA THR A 305 19.83 -21.59 16.59
C THR A 305 21.12 -21.20 17.33
N HIS A 306 21.59 -19.97 17.16
CA HIS A 306 22.82 -19.45 17.76
C HIS A 306 22.55 -18.05 18.33
N MET A 307 23.04 -17.78 19.54
CA MET A 307 22.66 -16.59 20.35
C MET A 307 23.87 -15.73 20.76
N ASN A 308 25.02 -15.93 20.12
CA ASN A 308 26.24 -15.13 20.27
C ASN A 308 27.04 -15.19 18.95
N SER A 309 27.90 -14.20 18.68
CA SER A 309 28.67 -14.12 17.44
C SER A 309 29.70 -15.25 17.26
N GLN A 310 30.18 -15.87 18.35
CA GLN A 310 31.15 -16.96 18.33
C GLN A 310 30.53 -18.25 17.78
N ASP A 311 29.34 -18.63 18.26
CA ASP A 311 28.56 -19.76 17.76
C ASP A 311 28.11 -19.54 16.31
N VAL A 312 27.66 -18.32 15.98
CA VAL A 312 27.29 -17.93 14.61
C VAL A 312 28.48 -18.10 13.67
N LYS A 313 29.67 -17.62 14.04
CA LYS A 313 30.93 -17.86 13.30
C LYS A 313 31.21 -19.35 13.11
N ALA A 314 31.18 -20.14 14.20
CA ALA A 314 31.46 -21.56 14.16
C ALA A 314 30.44 -22.37 13.34
N ALA A 315 29.21 -21.87 13.21
CA ALA A 315 28.19 -22.41 12.33
C ALA A 315 28.43 -22.04 10.86
N ILE A 316 28.73 -20.76 10.57
CA ILE A 316 29.09 -20.29 9.22
C ILE A 316 30.28 -21.06 8.65
N GLU A 317 31.34 -21.24 9.45
CA GLU A 317 32.55 -21.97 9.03
C GLU A 317 32.26 -23.40 8.55
N LYS A 318 31.22 -24.06 9.09
CA LYS A 318 30.80 -25.43 8.72
C LYS A 318 29.93 -25.51 7.45
N ILE A 319 29.36 -24.41 6.96
CA ILE A 319 28.49 -24.41 5.76
C ILE A 319 29.29 -24.87 4.52
N SER A 320 28.80 -25.91 3.84
CA SER A 320 29.33 -26.39 2.56
C SER A 320 28.59 -25.77 1.36
N GLN A 321 29.28 -25.58 0.24
CA GLN A 321 28.70 -25.05 -1.01
C GLN A 321 27.85 -26.14 -1.70
N ARG A 322 26.62 -25.81 -2.10
CA ARG A 322 25.65 -26.76 -2.69
C ARG A 322 25.71 -26.86 -4.21
N GLY A 323 26.15 -25.81 -4.91
CA GLY A 323 26.13 -25.72 -6.37
C GLY A 323 24.76 -25.38 -6.95
N GLY A 324 24.69 -25.39 -8.28
CA GLY A 324 23.48 -25.09 -9.07
C GLY A 324 23.49 -23.68 -9.68
N LEU A 325 22.31 -23.19 -10.05
CA LEU A 325 22.04 -21.84 -10.57
C LEU A 325 21.89 -20.79 -9.44
N SER A 326 21.91 -19.49 -9.76
CA SER A 326 21.72 -18.39 -8.80
C SER A 326 20.24 -17.97 -8.67
N ASN A 327 19.34 -18.90 -8.31
CA ASN A 327 17.89 -18.66 -8.22
C ASN A 327 17.53 -17.82 -6.97
N THR A 328 17.71 -16.51 -7.13
CA THR A 328 17.65 -15.49 -6.08
C THR A 328 16.20 -15.12 -5.74
N GLY A 329 15.32 -15.05 -6.75
CA GLY A 329 13.88 -14.82 -6.56
C GLY A 329 13.24 -15.96 -5.78
N ARG A 330 13.58 -17.22 -6.12
CA ARG A 330 13.19 -18.41 -5.35
C ARG A 330 13.66 -18.33 -3.90
N ALA A 331 14.89 -17.86 -3.65
CA ALA A 331 15.44 -17.69 -2.31
C ALA A 331 14.69 -16.65 -1.48
N ILE A 332 14.38 -15.48 -2.06
CA ILE A 332 13.59 -14.42 -1.41
C ILE A 332 12.16 -14.91 -1.10
N SER A 333 11.53 -15.64 -2.03
CA SER A 333 10.20 -16.22 -1.79
C SER A 333 10.22 -17.26 -0.66
N PHE A 334 11.26 -18.09 -0.60
CA PHE A 334 11.45 -19.08 0.47
C PHE A 334 11.62 -18.42 1.86
N VAL A 335 12.48 -17.40 1.96
CA VAL A 335 12.70 -16.67 3.23
C VAL A 335 11.41 -16.00 3.71
N THR A 336 10.67 -15.38 2.80
CA THR A 336 9.38 -14.73 3.11
C THR A 336 8.35 -15.72 3.65
N LYS A 337 8.24 -16.91 3.04
CA LYS A 337 7.22 -17.91 3.39
C LYS A 337 7.57 -18.77 4.60
N ASN A 338 8.86 -19.02 4.85
CA ASN A 338 9.30 -20.04 5.80
C ASN A 338 10.20 -19.51 6.92
N PHE A 339 11.10 -18.56 6.63
CA PHE A 339 12.18 -18.20 7.56
C PHE A 339 11.69 -17.26 8.67
N PHE A 340 11.05 -16.14 8.33
CA PHE A 340 10.56 -15.15 9.30
C PHE A 340 9.27 -15.59 10.01
N SER A 341 9.34 -16.68 10.75
CA SER A 341 8.25 -17.22 11.57
C SER A 341 8.63 -17.30 13.04
N LYS A 342 7.66 -17.17 13.94
CA LYS A 342 7.88 -17.29 15.40
C LYS A 342 8.53 -18.63 15.77
N PHE A 343 8.21 -19.70 15.04
CA PHE A 343 8.83 -21.02 15.22
C PHE A 343 10.36 -20.98 14.99
N ASN A 344 10.82 -20.18 14.04
CA ASN A 344 12.24 -20.02 13.67
C ASN A 344 12.98 -18.95 14.49
N GLY A 345 12.34 -18.36 15.50
CA GLY A 345 12.95 -17.35 16.37
C GLY A 345 12.58 -15.90 16.04
N ASN A 346 11.70 -15.66 15.06
CA ASN A 346 11.30 -14.28 14.72
C ASN A 346 10.55 -13.61 15.87
N ARG A 347 11.04 -12.44 16.28
CA ARG A 347 10.53 -11.68 17.44
C ARG A 347 9.29 -10.86 17.11
N GLY A 348 9.07 -10.51 15.84
CA GLY A 348 7.88 -9.81 15.33
C GLY A 348 7.71 -8.34 15.77
N GLY A 349 8.33 -7.93 16.88
CA GLY A 349 8.51 -6.54 17.30
C GLY A 349 9.89 -5.96 16.96
N ALA A 350 10.68 -6.66 16.14
CA ALA A 350 11.95 -6.23 15.59
C ALA A 350 11.82 -6.18 14.05
N PRO A 351 12.46 -5.23 13.33
CA PRO A 351 12.42 -5.20 11.87
C PRO A 351 13.01 -6.47 11.25
N ASN A 352 12.28 -7.07 10.32
CA ASN A 352 12.77 -8.19 9.50
C ASN A 352 13.70 -7.65 8.43
N VAL A 353 14.89 -8.24 8.28
CA VAL A 353 15.92 -7.81 7.32
C VAL A 353 16.45 -9.01 6.54
N ALA A 354 16.26 -9.02 5.23
CA ALA A 354 16.86 -10.00 4.32
C ALA A 354 18.08 -9.36 3.61
N VAL A 355 19.28 -9.86 3.88
CA VAL A 355 20.50 -9.46 3.18
C VAL A 355 20.79 -10.47 2.08
N VAL A 356 20.57 -10.07 0.83
CA VAL A 356 20.76 -10.93 -0.36
C VAL A 356 22.13 -10.66 -0.95
N MET A 357 22.90 -11.72 -1.23
CA MET A 357 24.22 -11.64 -1.86
C MET A 357 24.22 -12.41 -3.17
N VAL A 358 24.60 -11.78 -4.29
CA VAL A 358 24.72 -12.42 -5.61
C VAL A 358 26.06 -12.08 -6.27
N ASP A 359 26.62 -13.04 -7.00
CA ASP A 359 27.77 -12.85 -7.91
C ASP A 359 27.23 -12.60 -9.33
N GLY A 360 27.54 -11.45 -9.93
CA GLY A 360 26.95 -11.05 -11.21
C GLY A 360 25.46 -10.69 -11.10
N TRP A 361 24.58 -11.62 -11.46
CA TRP A 361 23.13 -11.41 -11.55
C TRP A 361 22.31 -12.69 -11.33
N PRO A 362 21.03 -12.57 -10.88
CA PRO A 362 20.14 -13.72 -10.71
C PRO A 362 19.85 -14.50 -12.01
N THR A 363 19.65 -15.81 -11.87
CA THR A 363 19.17 -16.69 -12.96
C THR A 363 17.65 -16.77 -13.07
N ASP A 364 16.92 -16.17 -12.12
CA ASP A 364 15.46 -16.05 -12.09
C ASP A 364 15.01 -14.60 -11.86
N LYS A 365 13.71 -14.32 -12.07
CA LYS A 365 13.14 -12.99 -11.83
C LYS A 365 12.97 -12.75 -10.33
N VAL A 366 13.36 -11.56 -9.85
CA VAL A 366 13.30 -11.21 -8.43
C VAL A 366 12.15 -10.26 -8.09
N GLU A 367 11.61 -9.49 -9.05
CA GLU A 367 10.61 -8.44 -8.76
C GLU A 367 9.41 -8.99 -7.99
N GLU A 368 8.80 -10.10 -8.44
CA GLU A 368 7.59 -10.65 -7.81
C GLU A 368 7.84 -11.25 -6.43
N ALA A 369 8.91 -12.05 -6.28
CA ALA A 369 9.27 -12.62 -4.99
C ALA A 369 9.65 -11.53 -3.97
N SER A 370 10.34 -10.49 -4.42
CA SER A 370 10.72 -9.35 -3.59
C SER A 370 9.52 -8.48 -3.25
N ARG A 371 8.60 -8.22 -4.20
CA ARG A 371 7.34 -7.52 -3.96
C ARG A 371 6.57 -8.16 -2.81
N PHE A 372 6.43 -9.49 -2.83
CA PHE A 372 5.79 -10.26 -1.75
C PHE A 372 6.55 -10.16 -0.41
N ALA A 373 7.88 -10.11 -0.43
CA ALA A 373 8.70 -9.89 0.76
C ALA A 373 8.50 -8.48 1.36
N ARG A 374 8.50 -7.44 0.54
CA ARG A 374 8.25 -6.04 0.94
C ARG A 374 6.81 -5.86 1.47
N GLU A 375 5.84 -6.48 0.80
CA GLU A 375 4.45 -6.57 1.25
C GLU A 375 4.33 -7.24 2.62
N SER A 376 5.16 -8.26 2.89
CA SER A 376 5.31 -8.91 4.19
C SER A 376 6.16 -8.12 5.22
N GLY A 377 6.58 -6.89 4.90
CA GLY A 377 7.36 -6.02 5.78
C GLY A 377 8.85 -6.37 5.93
N ILE A 378 9.41 -7.19 5.03
CA ILE A 378 10.82 -7.59 5.07
C ILE A 378 11.68 -6.56 4.34
N ASN A 379 12.65 -5.99 5.04
CA ASN A 379 13.64 -5.07 4.48
C ASN A 379 14.69 -5.83 3.66
N ILE A 380 14.64 -5.72 2.33
CA ILE A 380 15.65 -6.32 1.46
C ILE A 380 16.83 -5.35 1.29
N PHE A 381 18.01 -5.78 1.73
CA PHE A 381 19.30 -5.27 1.27
C PHE A 381 19.82 -6.17 0.15
N PHE A 382 20.39 -5.58 -0.89
CA PHE A 382 20.88 -6.32 -2.06
C PHE A 382 22.35 -5.99 -2.30
N ILE A 383 23.21 -6.99 -2.08
CA ILE A 383 24.65 -6.93 -2.28
C ILE A 383 24.99 -7.61 -3.61
N THR A 384 25.37 -6.81 -4.60
CA THR A 384 25.79 -7.30 -5.92
C THR A 384 27.30 -7.24 -6.00
N ILE A 385 27.97 -8.40 -6.02
CA ILE A 385 29.41 -8.51 -6.26
C ILE A 385 29.63 -8.73 -7.77
N GLU A 386 30.58 -8.02 -8.38
CA GLU A 386 30.98 -8.18 -9.79
C GLU A 386 29.77 -8.17 -10.77
N GLY A 387 28.85 -7.21 -10.55
CA GLY A 387 27.64 -7.06 -11.35
C GLY A 387 27.89 -6.72 -12.83
N ALA A 388 26.93 -7.10 -13.68
CA ALA A 388 27.00 -7.00 -15.15
C ALA A 388 27.53 -5.64 -15.67
N SER A 389 28.52 -5.71 -16.55
CA SER A 389 28.93 -4.57 -17.38
C SER A 389 27.85 -4.20 -18.40
N GLU A 390 27.93 -3.01 -19.01
CA GLU A 390 26.96 -2.54 -20.01
C GLU A 390 26.76 -3.56 -21.15
N ASN A 391 27.85 -4.19 -21.60
CA ASN A 391 27.87 -5.18 -22.67
C ASN A 391 27.11 -6.47 -22.31
N GLU A 392 26.98 -6.76 -21.01
CA GLU A 392 26.36 -7.98 -20.48
C GLU A 392 24.91 -7.77 -20.08
N LYS A 393 24.45 -6.52 -19.89
CA LYS A 393 23.06 -6.21 -19.47
C LYS A 393 21.99 -6.79 -20.39
N GLN A 394 22.29 -7.00 -21.67
CA GLN A 394 21.41 -7.69 -22.64
C GLN A 394 21.14 -9.16 -22.29
N TYR A 395 22.01 -9.82 -21.51
CA TYR A 395 21.85 -11.20 -21.06
C TYR A 395 21.22 -11.31 -19.66
N VAL A 396 20.98 -10.18 -18.98
CA VAL A 396 20.37 -10.15 -17.65
C VAL A 396 18.86 -10.30 -17.79
N LEU A 397 18.32 -11.45 -17.36
CA LEU A 397 16.90 -11.83 -17.46
C LEU A 397 15.92 -10.78 -16.89
N GLU A 398 16.36 -10.01 -15.90
CA GLU A 398 15.60 -8.91 -15.31
C GLU A 398 16.49 -7.68 -15.10
N PRO A 399 16.56 -6.76 -16.08
CA PRO A 399 17.31 -5.52 -15.92
C PRO A 399 16.82 -4.73 -14.69
N ASN A 400 17.77 -4.10 -13.98
CA ASN A 400 17.57 -3.41 -12.71
C ASN A 400 17.02 -4.30 -11.56
N PHE A 401 17.32 -5.61 -11.57
CA PHE A 401 16.91 -6.58 -10.53
C PHE A 401 17.12 -6.07 -9.08
N ALA A 402 18.28 -5.47 -8.77
CA ALA A 402 18.57 -4.97 -7.44
C ALA A 402 17.59 -3.86 -7.02
N ASN A 403 17.35 -2.87 -7.90
CA ASN A 403 16.38 -1.79 -7.68
C ASN A 403 14.94 -2.34 -7.53
N LYS A 404 14.59 -3.38 -8.32
CA LYS A 404 13.30 -4.07 -8.22
C LYS A 404 13.13 -4.89 -6.94
N ALA A 405 14.23 -5.31 -6.31
CA ALA A 405 14.24 -6.12 -5.11
C ALA A 405 14.20 -5.32 -3.80
N VAL A 406 14.94 -4.22 -3.73
CA VAL A 406 15.06 -3.38 -2.52
C VAL A 406 13.80 -2.57 -2.18
N CYS A 407 13.78 -1.99 -0.99
CA CYS A 407 12.67 -1.17 -0.46
C CYS A 407 12.57 0.23 -1.06
N ARG A 408 13.70 0.82 -1.43
CA ARG A 408 13.81 2.16 -2.04
C ARG A 408 15.07 2.19 -2.90
N THR A 409 14.99 2.80 -4.08
CA THR A 409 16.10 2.89 -5.06
C THR A 409 17.14 3.98 -4.75
N ASN A 410 17.08 4.58 -3.56
CA ASN A 410 17.91 5.72 -3.12
C ASN A 410 19.35 5.35 -2.69
N GLY A 411 19.87 4.19 -3.10
CA GLY A 411 21.22 3.71 -2.75
C GLY A 411 21.44 3.31 -1.28
N PHE A 412 20.42 3.38 -0.41
CA PHE A 412 20.51 2.93 0.98
C PHE A 412 20.43 1.39 1.09
N TYR A 413 19.60 0.75 0.29
CA TYR A 413 19.38 -0.70 0.37
C TYR A 413 20.28 -1.51 -0.57
N SER A 414 20.74 -0.90 -1.68
CA SER A 414 21.66 -1.52 -2.63
C SER A 414 23.12 -1.27 -2.23
N LEU A 415 23.97 -2.28 -2.41
CA LEU A 415 25.42 -2.26 -2.14
C LEU A 415 26.17 -2.97 -3.27
N THR A 416 26.82 -2.20 -4.15
CA THR A 416 27.60 -2.76 -5.27
C THR A 416 29.06 -2.93 -4.89
N VAL A 417 29.62 -4.12 -5.10
CA VAL A 417 31.00 -4.48 -4.75
C VAL A 417 31.78 -4.81 -6.01
N GLN A 418 32.82 -4.02 -6.30
CA GLN A 418 33.57 -4.08 -7.56
C GLN A 418 34.38 -5.38 -7.77
N ASN A 419 34.74 -6.07 -6.69
CA ASN A 419 35.43 -7.36 -6.73
C ASN A 419 35.32 -8.06 -5.38
N TRP A 420 35.41 -9.39 -5.38
CA TRP A 420 35.33 -10.20 -4.16
C TRP A 420 36.32 -9.80 -3.05
N PHE A 421 37.52 -9.33 -3.41
CA PHE A 421 38.51 -8.89 -2.42
C PHE A 421 38.07 -7.63 -1.66
N SER A 422 37.25 -6.77 -2.27
CA SER A 422 36.73 -5.54 -1.66
C SER A 422 35.48 -5.75 -0.80
N LEU A 423 34.93 -6.97 -0.74
CA LEU A 423 33.70 -7.28 0.00
C LEU A 423 33.77 -6.88 1.48
N HIS A 424 34.93 -7.02 2.14
CA HIS A 424 35.15 -6.60 3.54
C HIS A 424 34.82 -5.10 3.79
N LYS A 425 35.00 -4.23 2.78
CA LYS A 425 34.69 -2.79 2.88
C LYS A 425 33.19 -2.52 3.03
N THR A 426 32.36 -3.53 2.74
CA THR A 426 30.89 -3.47 2.79
C THR A 426 30.36 -3.73 4.21
N VAL A 427 31.17 -4.29 5.12
CA VAL A 427 30.74 -4.67 6.48
C VAL A 427 30.20 -3.46 7.25
N GLN A 428 31.02 -2.42 7.41
CA GLN A 428 30.65 -1.22 8.17
C GLN A 428 29.47 -0.43 7.52
N PRO A 429 29.43 -0.20 6.19
CA PRO A 429 28.25 0.33 5.52
C PRO A 429 26.98 -0.50 5.75
N LEU A 430 27.05 -1.83 5.65
CA LEU A 430 25.89 -2.71 5.85
C LEU A 430 25.40 -2.63 7.29
N VAL A 431 26.28 -2.86 8.27
CA VAL A 431 25.95 -2.82 9.72
C VAL A 431 25.26 -1.49 10.06
N LYS A 432 25.85 -0.36 9.66
CA LYS A 432 25.26 0.96 9.92
C LYS A 432 23.86 1.11 9.32
N ARG A 433 23.62 0.62 8.10
CA ARG A 433 22.30 0.71 7.44
C ARG A 433 21.28 -0.29 8.01
N VAL A 434 21.75 -1.42 8.55
CA VAL A 434 20.95 -2.46 9.20
C VAL A 434 20.49 -2.02 10.60
N CYS A 435 21.31 -1.29 11.35
CA CYS A 435 20.95 -0.77 12.67
C CYS A 435 20.17 0.57 12.62
N ASP A 436 20.11 1.23 11.45
CA ASP A 436 19.35 2.47 11.19
C ASP A 436 17.84 2.16 11.04
N THR A 437 17.24 1.70 12.16
CA THR A 437 15.90 1.09 12.21
C THR A 437 14.78 2.03 11.78
N ASP A 438 14.88 3.33 12.04
CA ASP A 438 13.94 4.36 11.58
C ASP A 438 13.83 4.42 10.04
N ARG A 439 14.88 4.00 9.33
CA ARG A 439 14.89 3.97 7.86
C ARG A 439 14.52 2.62 7.28
N LEU A 440 14.38 1.55 8.08
CA LEU A 440 13.98 0.20 7.67
C LEU A 440 12.47 0.09 7.35
N ALA A 441 12.02 0.91 6.41
CA ALA A 441 10.62 1.12 6.05
C ALA A 441 10.17 0.40 4.76
N CYS A 442 10.56 -0.87 4.57
CA CYS A 442 10.02 -1.71 3.48
C CYS A 442 8.51 -1.95 3.56
N SER A 443 7.93 -1.82 4.76
CA SER A 443 6.48 -1.96 4.96
C SER A 443 5.71 -0.99 4.07
N LYS A 444 4.75 -1.48 3.29
CA LYS A 444 3.84 -0.61 2.53
C LYS A 444 3.22 0.46 3.44
N THR A 445 3.38 1.71 3.05
CA THR A 445 2.72 2.90 3.59
C THR A 445 1.79 3.50 2.54
N CYS A 446 1.03 4.51 2.90
CA CYS A 446 0.33 5.38 1.94
C CYS A 446 1.27 6.03 0.93
N LEU A 447 2.51 6.36 1.32
CA LEU A 447 3.40 7.20 0.54
C LEU A 447 4.17 6.44 -0.55
N ASN A 448 4.31 5.11 -0.46
CA ASN A 448 5.06 4.26 -1.40
C ASN A 448 4.21 3.17 -2.10
N SER A 449 2.88 3.18 -1.99
CA SER A 449 2.03 2.06 -2.42
C SER A 449 0.83 2.41 -3.33
N ALA A 450 0.90 3.51 -4.09
CA ALA A 450 -0.18 3.95 -4.98
C ALA A 450 0.25 4.13 -6.46
N ASP A 451 -0.70 4.04 -7.38
CA ASP A 451 -0.65 4.66 -8.70
C ASP A 451 -1.58 5.89 -8.65
N ILE A 452 -1.04 7.10 -8.76
CA ILE A 452 -1.75 8.37 -8.53
C ILE A 452 -1.91 9.13 -9.83
N GLY A 453 -3.13 9.13 -10.37
CA GLY A 453 -3.49 9.82 -11.61
C GLY A 453 -4.12 11.17 -11.34
N PHE A 454 -3.45 12.24 -11.76
CA PHE A 454 -4.01 13.59 -11.74
C PHE A 454 -4.88 13.83 -12.98
N VAL A 455 -6.12 14.29 -12.75
CA VAL A 455 -7.08 14.67 -13.79
C VAL A 455 -7.31 16.17 -13.65
N ILE A 456 -6.67 16.93 -14.55
CA ILE A 456 -6.46 18.37 -14.39
C ILE A 456 -7.38 19.14 -15.35
N ASP A 457 -8.26 19.97 -14.81
CA ASP A 457 -9.04 20.92 -15.57
C ASP A 457 -8.14 21.99 -16.22
N GLY A 458 -8.21 22.08 -17.54
CA GLY A 458 -7.49 23.05 -18.37
C GLY A 458 -8.40 24.07 -19.05
N SER A 459 -9.64 24.19 -18.59
CA SER A 459 -10.70 25.01 -19.19
C SER A 459 -10.44 26.52 -19.13
N SER A 460 -11.25 27.27 -19.87
CA SER A 460 -11.15 28.72 -20.01
C SER A 460 -11.53 29.51 -18.75
N SER A 461 -12.24 28.91 -17.78
CA SER A 461 -12.51 29.51 -16.48
C SER A 461 -11.26 29.56 -15.60
N VAL A 462 -10.46 28.49 -15.63
CA VAL A 462 -9.18 28.42 -14.90
C VAL A 462 -8.24 29.53 -15.37
N GLY A 463 -7.93 29.56 -16.67
CA GLY A 463 -7.00 30.53 -17.24
C GLY A 463 -5.52 30.29 -16.88
N THR A 464 -4.62 30.85 -17.69
CA THR A 464 -3.19 30.52 -17.70
C THR A 464 -2.47 30.72 -16.36
N SER A 465 -2.84 31.74 -15.57
CA SER A 465 -2.17 32.03 -14.29
C SER A 465 -2.55 30.99 -13.21
N ASN A 466 -3.86 30.80 -13.00
CA ASN A 466 -4.37 29.83 -12.03
C ASN A 466 -3.96 28.40 -12.38
N PHE A 467 -3.88 28.06 -13.68
CA PHE A 467 -3.36 26.77 -14.14
C PHE A 467 -1.92 26.52 -13.68
N ARG A 468 -1.07 27.56 -13.54
CA ARG A 468 0.26 27.41 -12.92
C ARG A 468 0.17 27.13 -11.41
N THR A 469 -0.77 27.75 -10.70
CA THR A 469 -1.05 27.41 -9.29
C THR A 469 -1.57 25.97 -9.14
N VAL A 470 -2.42 25.48 -10.05
CA VAL A 470 -2.87 24.08 -10.11
C VAL A 470 -1.70 23.12 -10.34
N LEU A 471 -0.82 23.39 -11.31
CA LEU A 471 0.39 22.59 -11.52
C LEU A 471 1.35 22.64 -10.31
N GLN A 472 1.43 23.77 -9.61
CA GLN A 472 2.19 23.89 -8.37
C GLN A 472 1.56 23.05 -7.24
N PHE A 473 0.23 23.00 -7.12
CA PHE A 473 -0.46 22.10 -6.21
C PHE A 473 -0.19 20.62 -6.53
N VAL A 474 -0.32 20.21 -7.80
CA VAL A 474 0.00 18.85 -8.26
C VAL A 474 1.45 18.48 -7.95
N ALA A 475 2.39 19.41 -8.16
CA ALA A 475 3.80 19.23 -7.82
C ALA A 475 4.05 19.20 -6.30
N ASN A 476 3.32 19.99 -5.50
CA ASN A 476 3.40 19.97 -4.04
C ASN A 476 2.94 18.60 -3.51
N LEU A 477 1.75 18.15 -3.88
CA LEU A 477 1.22 16.87 -3.44
C LEU A 477 2.10 15.68 -3.90
N SER A 478 2.68 15.76 -5.09
CA SER A 478 3.63 14.76 -5.60
C SER A 478 4.96 14.69 -4.83
N ARG A 479 5.36 15.72 -4.07
CA ARG A 479 6.60 15.66 -3.25
C ARG A 479 6.45 14.78 -2.01
N GLU A 480 5.24 14.61 -1.49
CA GLU A 480 4.97 13.85 -0.27
C GLU A 480 5.09 12.32 -0.47
N PHE A 481 4.96 11.83 -1.71
CA PHE A 481 5.04 10.41 -2.04
C PHE A 481 6.47 9.95 -2.37
N ASP A 482 6.83 8.72 -2.03
CA ASP A 482 8.05 8.06 -2.49
C ASP A 482 7.84 7.52 -3.91
N ILE A 483 8.34 8.26 -4.91
CA ILE A 483 8.13 7.98 -6.32
C ILE A 483 9.23 7.04 -6.86
N SER A 484 8.83 5.87 -7.36
CA SER A 484 9.70 4.94 -8.12
C SER A 484 8.88 4.01 -9.03
N ASP A 485 9.54 3.25 -9.91
CA ASP A 485 8.91 2.24 -10.78
C ASP A 485 8.21 1.09 -10.02
N THR A 486 8.59 0.89 -8.76
CA THR A 486 8.08 -0.16 -7.86
C THR A 486 7.35 0.40 -6.63
N ASP A 487 7.55 1.68 -6.28
CA ASP A 487 6.88 2.43 -5.22
C ASP A 487 5.70 3.24 -5.79
N THR A 488 5.50 4.50 -5.38
CA THR A 488 4.39 5.30 -5.93
C THR A 488 4.68 5.73 -7.36
N ARG A 489 3.71 5.58 -8.27
CA ARG A 489 3.82 6.05 -9.65
C ARG A 489 2.84 7.19 -9.89
N ILE A 490 3.28 8.24 -10.57
CA ILE A 490 2.46 9.40 -10.90
C ILE A 490 2.18 9.41 -12.40
N GLY A 491 0.96 9.77 -12.78
CA GLY A 491 0.59 10.10 -14.15
C GLY A 491 -0.33 11.31 -14.16
N ALA A 492 -0.40 12.02 -15.28
CA ALA A 492 -1.24 13.20 -15.41
C ALA A 492 -1.95 13.23 -16.77
N MET A 493 -3.19 13.71 -16.74
CA MET A 493 -3.96 14.07 -17.94
C MET A 493 -4.61 15.44 -17.74
N GLN A 494 -4.84 16.13 -18.84
CA GLN A 494 -5.58 17.39 -18.88
C GLN A 494 -6.88 17.18 -19.64
N TYR A 495 -7.94 17.89 -19.22
CA TYR A 495 -9.21 17.89 -19.93
C TYR A 495 -9.74 19.30 -20.15
N THR A 496 -10.50 19.44 -21.23
CA THR A 496 -11.35 20.59 -21.53
C THR A 496 -12.71 20.05 -22.03
N TYR A 497 -13.14 20.41 -23.25
CA TYR A 497 -14.10 19.62 -24.02
C TYR A 497 -13.50 18.26 -24.43
N GLU A 498 -12.20 18.26 -24.77
CA GLU A 498 -11.42 17.09 -25.18
C GLU A 498 -10.50 16.63 -24.03
N GLN A 499 -9.92 15.43 -24.13
CA GLN A 499 -9.10 14.83 -23.08
C GLN A 499 -7.75 14.37 -23.65
N ARG A 500 -6.65 14.69 -22.97
CA ARG A 500 -5.30 14.28 -23.38
C ARG A 500 -4.46 13.80 -22.20
N LEU A 501 -3.76 12.68 -22.39
CA LEU A 501 -2.72 12.22 -21.48
C LEU A 501 -1.50 13.15 -21.61
N GLU A 502 -1.02 13.71 -20.50
CA GLU A 502 0.22 14.50 -20.45
C GLU A 502 1.43 13.58 -20.24
N PHE A 503 1.30 12.58 -19.35
CA PHE A 503 2.27 11.49 -19.19
C PHE A 503 1.70 10.28 -18.42
N GLY A 504 2.21 9.09 -18.72
CA GLY A 504 1.75 7.81 -18.12
C GLY A 504 2.49 7.38 -16.85
N PHE A 505 1.91 6.43 -16.10
CA PHE A 505 2.54 5.77 -14.93
C PHE A 505 3.83 4.98 -15.26
N ASP A 506 4.13 4.83 -16.53
CA ASP A 506 5.25 4.07 -17.10
C ASP A 506 6.33 4.98 -17.73
N GLU A 507 6.13 6.30 -17.76
CA GLU A 507 7.02 7.26 -18.45
C GLU A 507 8.14 7.81 -17.56
N TYR A 508 7.85 8.14 -16.29
CA TYR A 508 8.81 8.72 -15.36
C TYR A 508 8.93 7.89 -14.07
N SER A 509 10.15 7.48 -13.75
CA SER A 509 10.46 6.58 -12.62
C SER A 509 11.19 7.26 -11.45
N THR A 510 11.37 8.59 -11.48
CA THR A 510 11.98 9.35 -10.37
C THR A 510 11.12 10.55 -9.98
N LYS A 511 11.22 10.95 -8.70
CA LYS A 511 10.59 12.16 -8.17
C LYS A 511 11.05 13.43 -8.91
N SER A 512 12.31 13.49 -9.35
CA SER A 512 12.82 14.64 -10.11
C SER A 512 12.11 14.78 -11.45
N ASP A 513 12.00 13.68 -12.20
CA ASP A 513 11.53 13.73 -13.59
C ASP A 513 10.02 13.96 -13.64
N VAL A 514 9.25 13.34 -12.74
CA VAL A 514 7.82 13.65 -12.53
C VAL A 514 7.61 15.14 -12.22
N LEU A 515 8.36 15.71 -11.27
CA LEU A 515 8.22 17.13 -10.90
C LEU A 515 8.66 18.08 -12.02
N ASN A 516 9.49 17.62 -12.96
CA ASN A 516 9.86 18.39 -14.13
C ASN A 516 8.86 18.20 -15.30
N ALA A 517 8.23 17.03 -15.42
CA ALA A 517 7.13 16.80 -16.35
C ALA A 517 5.90 17.66 -16.01
N ILE A 518 5.48 17.67 -14.73
CA ILE A 518 4.35 18.49 -14.24
C ILE A 518 4.54 19.98 -14.59
N LYS A 519 5.77 20.53 -14.46
CA LYS A 519 6.05 21.93 -14.83
C LYS A 519 5.91 22.21 -16.33
N ARG A 520 6.17 21.22 -17.19
CA ARG A 520 6.13 21.36 -18.66
C ARG A 520 4.72 21.32 -19.23
N VAL A 521 3.73 20.80 -18.48
CA VAL A 521 2.32 20.76 -18.90
C VAL A 521 1.86 22.15 -19.35
N GLY A 522 1.36 22.22 -20.58
CA GLY A 522 0.88 23.46 -21.19
C GLY A 522 -0.62 23.64 -21.01
N TYR A 523 -1.04 24.84 -20.61
CA TYR A 523 -2.46 25.23 -20.55
C TYR A 523 -3.14 25.10 -21.92
N TRP A 524 -4.40 24.65 -21.97
CA TRP A 524 -5.11 24.33 -23.20
C TRP A 524 -6.25 25.30 -23.54
N SER A 525 -7.07 25.71 -22.55
CA SER A 525 -8.34 26.45 -22.72
C SER A 525 -9.44 25.63 -23.41
N GLY A 526 -10.70 25.85 -22.98
CA GLY A 526 -11.89 25.16 -23.51
C GLY A 526 -13.03 25.13 -22.50
N GLY A 527 -13.96 24.19 -22.62
CA GLY A 527 -14.99 23.91 -21.61
C GLY A 527 -14.55 22.86 -20.59
N THR A 528 -15.50 22.34 -19.80
CA THR A 528 -15.26 21.46 -18.65
C THR A 528 -16.10 20.18 -18.78
N SER A 529 -15.59 19.16 -19.49
CA SER A 529 -16.25 17.86 -19.69
C SER A 529 -15.67 16.80 -18.73
N THR A 530 -16.06 16.89 -17.46
CA THR A 530 -15.50 16.11 -16.34
C THR A 530 -15.92 14.63 -16.40
N GLY A 531 -17.11 14.31 -16.91
CA GLY A 531 -17.57 12.92 -17.06
C GLY A 531 -16.74 12.16 -18.10
N ALA A 532 -16.49 12.80 -19.24
CA ALA A 532 -15.56 12.33 -20.26
C ALA A 532 -14.12 12.23 -19.73
N ALA A 533 -13.66 13.20 -18.92
CA ALA A 533 -12.36 13.16 -18.27
C ALA A 533 -12.17 11.94 -17.36
N ILE A 534 -13.17 11.61 -16.54
CA ILE A 534 -13.16 10.40 -15.68
C ILE A 534 -13.10 9.14 -16.55
N ASN A 535 -13.92 9.02 -17.59
CA ASN A 535 -13.89 7.87 -18.49
C ASN A 535 -12.53 7.70 -19.20
N TYR A 536 -11.94 8.80 -19.68
CA TYR A 536 -10.62 8.80 -20.31
C TYR A 536 -9.52 8.40 -19.31
N ALA A 537 -9.56 8.90 -18.06
CA ALA A 537 -8.66 8.50 -17.00
C ALA A 537 -8.72 6.98 -16.75
N LEU A 538 -9.91 6.40 -16.75
CA LEU A 538 -10.10 4.96 -16.53
C LEU A 538 -9.55 4.08 -17.66
N GLU A 539 -9.64 4.53 -18.92
CA GLU A 539 -9.21 3.74 -20.08
C GLU A 539 -7.78 4.02 -20.56
N GLN A 540 -7.25 5.23 -20.38
CA GLN A 540 -5.89 5.58 -20.85
C GLN A 540 -4.84 5.54 -19.73
N LEU A 541 -5.22 5.92 -18.51
CA LEU A 541 -4.29 6.01 -17.38
C LEU A 541 -4.41 4.82 -16.41
N PHE A 542 -5.56 4.62 -15.76
CA PHE A 542 -5.75 3.54 -14.78
C PHE A 542 -5.80 2.13 -15.39
N LYS A 543 -5.92 2.00 -16.70
CA LYS A 543 -5.73 0.74 -17.45
C LYS A 543 -4.28 0.25 -17.42
N LYS A 544 -3.29 1.17 -17.29
CA LYS A 544 -1.86 0.88 -17.09
C LYS A 544 -1.47 0.72 -15.60
N SER A 545 -2.43 0.72 -14.68
CA SER A 545 -2.15 0.53 -13.25
C SER A 545 -1.73 -0.91 -12.95
N LYS A 546 -0.72 -1.10 -12.08
CA LYS A 546 -0.26 -2.43 -11.66
C LYS A 546 -1.33 -3.04 -10.72
N PRO A 547 -1.76 -4.31 -10.89
CA PRO A 547 -2.89 -4.89 -10.12
C PRO A 547 -2.80 -4.78 -8.59
N ASN A 548 -1.59 -4.74 -8.02
CA ASN A 548 -1.35 -4.68 -6.57
C ASN A 548 -1.10 -3.24 -6.02
N LYS A 549 -1.32 -2.20 -6.84
CA LYS A 549 -1.25 -0.78 -6.45
C LYS A 549 -2.64 -0.24 -6.14
N ARG A 550 -2.73 0.66 -5.15
CA ARG A 550 -3.97 1.43 -4.94
C ARG A 550 -4.08 2.48 -6.03
N LYS A 551 -5.23 2.57 -6.68
CA LYS A 551 -5.51 3.55 -7.73
C LYS A 551 -6.11 4.78 -7.10
N LEU A 552 -5.37 5.89 -7.07
CA LEU A 552 -5.84 7.16 -6.54
C LEU A 552 -6.03 8.13 -7.72
N MET A 553 -7.27 8.52 -8.00
CA MET A 553 -7.58 9.59 -8.95
C MET A 553 -7.73 10.89 -8.18
N ILE A 554 -6.99 11.91 -8.57
CA ILE A 554 -7.04 13.24 -7.96
C ILE A 554 -7.53 14.19 -9.04
N LEU A 555 -8.83 14.47 -9.01
CA LEU A 555 -9.53 15.30 -9.98
C LEU A 555 -9.61 16.72 -9.45
N ILE A 556 -9.20 17.68 -10.27
CA ILE A 556 -9.18 19.11 -9.94
C ILE A 556 -10.05 19.83 -10.97
N THR A 557 -10.99 20.67 -10.52
CA THR A 557 -11.87 21.49 -11.39
C THR A 557 -12.19 22.84 -10.74
N ASP A 558 -12.53 23.85 -11.55
CA ASP A 558 -12.93 25.18 -11.06
C ASP A 558 -14.39 25.56 -11.33
N GLY A 559 -15.17 24.65 -11.93
CA GLY A 559 -16.52 24.94 -12.41
C GLY A 559 -17.46 23.74 -12.35
N ARG A 560 -18.57 23.85 -13.10
CA ARG A 560 -19.61 22.81 -13.23
C ARG A 560 -19.42 22.04 -14.54
N SER A 561 -19.68 20.74 -14.53
CA SER A 561 -19.51 19.91 -15.73
C SER A 561 -20.57 20.18 -16.80
N TYR A 562 -20.18 20.11 -18.08
CA TYR A 562 -21.12 20.14 -19.22
C TYR A 562 -21.75 18.76 -19.52
N ASP A 563 -21.33 17.70 -18.83
CA ASP A 563 -21.70 16.30 -19.06
C ASP A 563 -22.02 15.53 -17.76
N ASP A 564 -22.61 14.34 -17.88
CA ASP A 564 -23.01 13.54 -16.71
C ASP A 564 -21.79 12.92 -16.00
N ILE A 565 -21.53 13.38 -14.78
CA ILE A 565 -20.45 12.87 -13.92
C ILE A 565 -20.83 11.64 -13.07
N ARG A 566 -22.12 11.25 -13.03
CA ARG A 566 -22.64 10.22 -12.11
C ARG A 566 -22.25 8.82 -12.54
N ILE A 567 -22.46 8.49 -13.81
CA ILE A 567 -22.11 7.16 -14.35
C ILE A 567 -20.57 6.97 -14.40
N PRO A 568 -19.76 7.94 -14.87
CA PRO A 568 -18.30 7.83 -14.85
C PRO A 568 -17.71 7.69 -13.43
N ALA A 569 -18.18 8.46 -12.45
CA ALA A 569 -17.72 8.35 -11.07
C ALA A 569 -18.04 6.98 -10.45
N MET A 570 -19.27 6.49 -10.63
CA MET A 570 -19.68 5.15 -10.20
C MET A 570 -18.80 4.05 -10.84
N LEU A 571 -18.48 4.18 -12.13
CA LEU A 571 -17.60 3.25 -12.85
C LEU A 571 -16.16 3.31 -12.33
N ALA A 572 -15.66 4.49 -11.93
CA ALA A 572 -14.34 4.64 -11.32
C ALA A 572 -14.26 3.90 -9.98
N HIS A 573 -15.22 4.14 -9.09
CA HIS A 573 -15.28 3.49 -7.78
C HIS A 573 -15.42 1.96 -7.94
N HIS A 574 -16.25 1.49 -8.87
CA HIS A 574 -16.42 0.06 -9.18
C HIS A 574 -15.16 -0.59 -9.79
N LYS A 575 -14.34 0.15 -10.56
CA LYS A 575 -13.02 -0.30 -11.06
C LYS A 575 -11.92 -0.29 -9.97
N GLY A 576 -12.27 0.00 -8.72
CA GLY A 576 -11.34 0.07 -7.58
C GLY A 576 -10.47 1.32 -7.60
N VAL A 577 -10.94 2.41 -8.23
CA VAL A 577 -10.29 3.72 -8.22
C VAL A 577 -10.90 4.58 -7.13
N ILE A 578 -10.07 4.96 -6.17
CA ILE A 578 -10.44 5.89 -5.11
C ILE A 578 -10.29 7.30 -5.67
N THR A 579 -11.36 8.08 -5.64
CA THR A 579 -11.41 9.41 -6.23
C THR A 579 -11.41 10.48 -5.16
N TYR A 580 -10.41 11.35 -5.20
CA TYR A 580 -10.33 12.60 -4.45
C TYR A 580 -10.73 13.73 -5.41
N ALA A 581 -11.79 14.47 -5.07
CA ALA A 581 -12.32 15.56 -5.87
C ALA A 581 -11.94 16.90 -5.24
N ILE A 582 -11.36 17.82 -6.01
CA ILE A 582 -10.83 19.09 -5.52
C ILE A 582 -11.41 20.22 -6.37
N GLY A 583 -12.44 20.87 -5.83
CA GLY A 583 -13.05 22.05 -6.40
C GLY A 583 -12.33 23.33 -6.00
N VAL A 584 -12.30 24.29 -6.91
CA VAL A 584 -11.79 25.64 -6.68
C VAL A 584 -12.84 26.67 -7.12
N ALA A 585 -12.91 27.81 -6.43
CA ALA A 585 -13.68 29.00 -6.81
C ALA A 585 -15.17 28.76 -7.12
N TRP A 586 -15.53 28.39 -8.36
CA TRP A 586 -16.92 28.21 -8.81
C TRP A 586 -17.34 26.73 -8.93
N ALA A 587 -16.49 25.80 -8.49
CA ALA A 587 -16.75 24.37 -8.53
C ALA A 587 -18.00 23.96 -7.74
N ALA A 588 -18.82 23.10 -8.35
CA ALA A 588 -20.11 22.69 -7.80
C ALA A 588 -19.95 21.57 -6.74
N GLN A 589 -20.15 21.87 -5.45
CA GLN A 589 -19.99 20.91 -4.35
C GLN A 589 -20.84 19.64 -4.51
N ASP A 590 -22.04 19.76 -5.10
CA ASP A 590 -22.92 18.62 -5.40
C ASP A 590 -22.31 17.67 -6.45
N GLU A 591 -21.46 18.16 -7.35
CA GLU A 591 -20.71 17.33 -8.29
C GLU A 591 -19.43 16.76 -7.68
N LEU A 592 -18.73 17.53 -6.83
CA LEU A 592 -17.58 17.04 -6.06
C LEU A 592 -17.96 15.84 -5.17
N ASP A 593 -19.08 15.91 -4.47
CA ASP A 593 -19.57 14.85 -3.57
C ASP A 593 -19.97 13.56 -4.31
N ILE A 594 -20.34 13.65 -5.59
CA ILE A 594 -20.66 12.49 -6.45
C ILE A 594 -19.38 11.89 -7.06
N ILE A 595 -18.44 12.75 -7.50
CA ILE A 595 -17.14 12.33 -8.06
C ILE A 595 -16.31 11.64 -6.98
N ALA A 596 -16.32 12.16 -5.76
CA ALA A 596 -15.56 11.66 -4.63
C ALA A 596 -15.99 10.26 -4.17
N THR A 597 -15.01 9.44 -3.77
CA THR A 597 -15.30 8.13 -3.16
C THR A 597 -15.98 8.32 -1.80
N HIS A 598 -16.94 7.45 -1.49
CA HIS A 598 -17.73 7.57 -0.27
C HIS A 598 -16.95 7.13 0.99
N PRO A 599 -17.07 7.86 2.12
CA PRO A 599 -17.87 9.06 2.32
C PRO A 599 -17.23 10.33 1.70
N ALA A 600 -18.05 11.15 1.04
CA ALA A 600 -17.60 12.34 0.32
C ALA A 600 -16.76 13.30 1.16
N ARG A 601 -17.16 13.59 2.41
CA ARG A 601 -16.43 14.47 3.36
C ARG A 601 -14.93 14.14 3.57
N ASP A 602 -14.52 12.92 3.27
CA ASP A 602 -13.14 12.43 3.47
C ASP A 602 -12.34 12.44 2.13
N HIS A 603 -12.97 12.80 1.01
CA HIS A 603 -12.43 12.71 -0.35
C HIS A 603 -12.76 13.92 -1.26
N ALA A 604 -13.83 14.66 -0.98
CA ALA A 604 -14.21 15.92 -1.62
C ALA A 604 -13.64 17.11 -0.84
N PHE A 605 -13.06 18.06 -1.56
CA PHE A 605 -12.42 19.26 -1.03
C PHE A 605 -12.82 20.46 -1.87
N PHE A 606 -13.06 21.60 -1.23
CA PHE A 606 -13.34 22.88 -1.88
C PHE A 606 -12.44 23.96 -1.30
N VAL A 607 -11.97 24.89 -2.15
CA VAL A 607 -11.27 26.11 -1.75
C VAL A 607 -11.75 27.30 -2.57
N ASP A 608 -11.94 28.45 -1.91
CA ASP A 608 -12.52 29.65 -2.52
C ASP A 608 -11.60 30.29 -3.59
N GLU A 609 -10.29 30.04 -3.51
CA GLU A 609 -9.27 30.66 -4.37
C GLU A 609 -8.18 29.63 -4.74
N PHE A 610 -7.62 29.72 -5.94
CA PHE A 610 -6.53 28.84 -6.40
C PHE A 610 -5.31 28.88 -5.49
N ASP A 611 -4.93 30.06 -5.00
CA ASP A 611 -3.77 30.22 -4.11
C ASP A 611 -3.99 29.54 -2.75
N ASN A 612 -5.21 29.15 -2.39
CA ASN A 612 -5.49 28.37 -1.17
C ASN A 612 -5.32 26.86 -1.35
N LEU A 613 -5.10 26.35 -2.58
CA LEU A 613 -4.92 24.91 -2.86
C LEU A 613 -3.85 24.23 -2.00
N TYR A 614 -2.75 24.93 -1.63
CA TYR A 614 -1.71 24.32 -0.80
C TYR A 614 -2.23 23.89 0.59
N LYS A 615 -3.28 24.54 1.12
CA LYS A 615 -3.90 24.21 2.41
C LYS A 615 -4.56 22.83 2.41
N VAL A 616 -4.93 22.32 1.24
CA VAL A 616 -5.58 21.01 1.04
C VAL A 616 -4.56 19.87 1.10
N VAL A 617 -3.29 20.10 0.73
CA VAL A 617 -2.24 19.06 0.62
C VAL A 617 -2.09 18.21 1.89
N PRO A 618 -1.93 18.77 3.12
CA PRO A 618 -1.74 17.95 4.30
C PRO A 618 -2.98 17.10 4.64
N LYS A 619 -4.19 17.59 4.32
CA LYS A 619 -5.43 16.90 4.63
C LYS A 619 -5.73 15.76 3.64
N VAL A 620 -5.43 15.95 2.35
CA VAL A 620 -5.49 14.87 1.36
C VAL A 620 -4.49 13.76 1.72
N ILE A 621 -3.25 14.09 2.08
CA ILE A 621 -2.28 13.09 2.55
C ILE A 621 -2.76 12.38 3.82
N GLN A 622 -3.30 13.11 4.82
CA GLN A 622 -3.85 12.50 6.03
C GLN A 622 -4.97 11.50 5.70
N ASN A 623 -5.87 11.84 4.78
CA ASN A 623 -7.00 10.99 4.42
C ASN A 623 -6.54 9.76 3.62
N ILE A 624 -5.66 9.93 2.62
CA ILE A 624 -5.00 8.81 1.91
C ILE A 624 -4.30 7.87 2.90
N CYS A 625 -3.61 8.40 3.92
CA CYS A 625 -2.96 7.60 4.95
C CYS A 625 -3.93 6.93 5.94
N THR A 626 -5.07 7.56 6.23
CA THR A 626 -6.12 6.98 7.08
C THR A 626 -6.80 5.82 6.35
N GLU A 627 -7.15 6.03 5.08
CA GLU A 627 -7.72 5.02 4.21
C GLU A 627 -6.71 3.87 3.93
N PHE A 628 -5.42 4.19 3.79
CA PHE A 628 -4.35 3.20 3.65
C PHE A 628 -4.35 2.22 4.82
N ASN A 629 -4.44 2.72 6.04
CA ASN A 629 -4.40 1.89 7.26
C ASN A 629 -5.78 1.36 7.70
N SER A 630 -6.86 1.71 6.99
CA SER A 630 -8.22 1.20 7.27
C SER A 630 -8.53 -0.12 6.57
N GLN A 631 -8.06 -0.29 5.33
CA GLN A 631 -8.22 -1.52 4.54
C GLN A 631 -7.18 -2.56 4.97
N PRO A 632 -7.50 -3.88 4.98
CA PRO A 632 -6.54 -4.92 5.36
C PRO A 632 -5.36 -4.97 4.38
N ARG A 633 -4.17 -5.25 4.92
CA ARG A 633 -3.01 -5.68 4.12
C ARG A 633 -3.23 -7.17 3.80
N ASN A 634 -3.57 -7.46 2.54
CA ASN A 634 -3.71 -8.81 2.00
C ASN A 634 -2.37 -9.57 2.04
#